data_AF-A0A6P7TE72-F1
#
_entry.id   AF-A0A6P7TE72-F1
#
_cell.length_a   1.000
_cell.length_b   1.000
_cell.length_c   1.000
_cell.angle_alpha   90.00
_cell.angle_beta   90.00
_cell.angle_gamma   90.00
#
_symmetry.space_group_name_H-M   'P 1'
#
loop_
_entity.id
_entity.type
_entity.pdbx_description
1 polymer ?
#
loop_
_entity_poly.entity_id
_entity_poly.type
_entity_poly.pdbx_seq_one_letter_code
_entity_poly.pdbx_strand_id
1 'polypeptide(L)'
;MCWRVAVDQSESTLQRSSGYSFQRCRECSIEVGRQCLHFSSPHVALLHPSQPDSLALTKTIMRFNSKALASLSLQTNTKFDKEGIVWMKDKQDGLFKKGEAFVERFCRLKGNMLFYFKSKEFTNTDPLGVLIIERCTVELDTDDDNLHGFMLVYEGDENPVHFATRTEEQRDQWIQTLHIASYECLKMQLQSLREQLVSKTGHDPLDRMPQQDTCSTNPPDLSGEEPCVEICIAAKDLPNDRTGQPPNPFVMITTITPPQQTWTLNSHTEIIERSNDPQFLKTIGFGTNIKLKTRVKFTVYHVNERMTNTMSQLGYVMFDLKSLLAKPDKKLHLPLMSPDSSPAGQIQITAWVHDESILIEDNSRGSVSYGEKLQNRGLGNLKIMFFNPIKKTFRFDTNKARMQLFVQEVMAEFKWNYTLPLQLLKLFIEEERERINMLQDLGELVETFNRCRQECLDFHMSSVTMYTQSCRSLSTATPQESLFKASSIKADKEYEFVPINLHLQRMQLIDENTNTTCCYDCITHGSLAAFSQKFKSGGLLRILEDLRETRAPEGCHGKQSKLDRACHLLNCLASLKHAVHFRCSRLCRVAMQGTAAELKEAMEQLNLQVKELVKLCDNPIFNEASAQHMRARTEASNAAMALQMSSQNQLSATATSSNLLQAEPTAASNSDDAKGTDSNNWRWTGSNFVRSPTMEPWDMSCVNTEAATMCLMSLVDDLIQNKNNPMDIPKWLSEISPRVIELQKFIEILFKRANLSLTFLLLLENREHVPLLQTIKYRRDISFSHAVTVATAGFISKIYENLENAQFLEQLYKVGVLLHFEGLVSCHAEEMGIIEDMSVAVEDLASIKFKLTRKDEIQELQPSLQLTDFVKEGRYPDMNRHSVVVCIPLLSHMFDKLPSKLQSGHHINVSTSYFNVGINELATLAEKFGSTALQDDINKMGFKKMNDYFEAYSKACGDPDSDLSGTVAGRTTELIRQLQYNVLSKKSKNVDILHISSEITRKLNGVRFICCKSGKDRTSMSATLEQVQLLQREHNLAPHVFMQALDCFRSEGTRRENTLKNVGVRKYNFNSLQMLSIPRLYRAPRGTYGNT
;
A
#
# COMPACT_ATOMS: atom_id res chain seq x y z
N MET A 1 -31.32 -11.92 38.42
CA MET A 1 -30.38 -12.66 37.54
C MET A 1 -29.24 -13.19 38.42
N CYS A 2 -29.42 -14.37 39.00
CA CYS A 2 -28.48 -15.04 39.88
C CYS A 2 -27.27 -15.53 39.07
N TRP A 3 -26.06 -15.09 39.40
CA TRP A 3 -24.83 -15.53 38.73
C TRP A 3 -24.38 -16.90 39.29
N ARG A 4 -25.13 -17.96 38.97
CA ARG A 4 -24.73 -19.35 39.27
C ARG A 4 -23.93 -19.89 38.07
N VAL A 5 -22.62 -20.01 38.22
CA VAL A 5 -21.76 -20.61 37.19
C VAL A 5 -21.58 -22.09 37.52
N ALA A 6 -22.21 -22.97 36.74
CA ALA A 6 -21.96 -24.41 36.80
C ALA A 6 -20.61 -24.73 36.14
N VAL A 7 -19.79 -25.54 36.82
CA VAL A 7 -18.51 -26.03 36.28
C VAL A 7 -18.78 -27.40 35.65
N ASP A 8 -19.10 -27.42 34.35
CA ASP A 8 -19.44 -28.67 33.64
C ASP A 8 -18.21 -29.56 33.44
N GLN A 9 -18.33 -30.85 33.80
CA GLN A 9 -17.44 -31.93 33.39
C GLN A 9 -18.06 -32.69 32.21
N SER A 10 -17.48 -32.59 31.01
CA SER A 10 -17.68 -33.61 29.98
C SER A 10 -16.47 -33.71 29.03
N GLU A 11 -15.76 -34.83 29.13
CA GLU A 11 -14.89 -35.35 28.07
C GLU A 11 -15.42 -36.72 27.57
N SER A 12 -15.75 -36.75 26.27
CA SER A 12 -15.71 -37.87 25.32
C SER A 12 -16.60 -39.12 25.47
N THR A 13 -17.48 -39.36 24.49
CA THR A 13 -17.45 -40.56 23.61
C THR A 13 -18.37 -40.39 22.37
N LEU A 14 -17.93 -40.90 21.21
CA LEU A 14 -18.60 -40.87 19.90
C LEU A 14 -19.86 -41.77 19.84
N GLN A 15 -20.87 -41.38 19.04
CA GLN A 15 -21.40 -42.23 17.93
C GLN A 15 -22.44 -41.49 17.02
N ARG A 16 -22.46 -41.90 15.75
CA ARG A 16 -23.34 -41.45 14.65
C ARG A 16 -24.79 -41.89 14.85
N SER A 17 -25.78 -41.04 14.50
CA SER A 17 -26.85 -41.33 13.50
C SER A 17 -27.99 -40.29 13.47
N SER A 18 -28.34 -39.87 12.24
CA SER A 18 -29.67 -39.50 11.70
C SER A 18 -30.58 -38.45 12.39
N GLY A 19 -30.64 -37.27 11.75
CA GLY A 19 -31.82 -36.52 11.30
C GLY A 19 -33.07 -36.38 12.19
N TYR A 20 -33.43 -35.14 12.53
CA TYR A 20 -34.81 -34.62 12.46
C TYR A 20 -34.80 -33.09 12.41
N SER A 21 -35.74 -32.55 11.63
CA SER A 21 -36.02 -31.14 11.33
C SER A 21 -36.48 -30.33 12.55
N PHE A 22 -36.08 -29.06 12.64
CA PHE A 22 -36.77 -28.08 13.51
C PHE A 22 -37.30 -26.88 12.73
N GLN A 23 -38.59 -26.66 12.94
CA GLN A 23 -39.50 -25.72 12.32
C GLN A 23 -39.47 -24.38 13.09
N ARG A 24 -39.54 -23.27 12.35
CA ARG A 24 -39.65 -21.89 12.85
C ARG A 24 -40.93 -21.67 13.64
N CYS A 25 -40.87 -20.79 14.65
CA CYS A 25 -41.94 -19.82 14.92
C CYS A 25 -41.36 -18.45 15.31
N ARG A 26 -41.98 -17.39 14.75
CA ARG A 26 -41.71 -15.94 14.88
C ARG A 26 -42.36 -15.42 16.18
N GLU A 27 -41.94 -14.31 16.80
CA GLU A 27 -42.32 -12.88 16.62
C GLU A 27 -41.65 -12.13 17.81
N CYS A 28 -41.24 -10.84 17.82
CA CYS A 28 -41.74 -9.64 17.17
C CYS A 28 -40.61 -8.57 17.12
N SER A 29 -40.54 -7.81 16.02
CA SER A 29 -39.71 -6.62 15.81
C SER A 29 -40.59 -5.37 15.85
N ILE A 30 -40.10 -4.24 16.35
CA ILE A 30 -40.57 -2.89 15.94
C ILE A 30 -39.38 -1.94 15.76
N GLU A 31 -39.25 -1.44 14.53
CA GLU A 31 -38.45 -0.32 14.06
C GLU A 31 -39.28 0.97 14.11
N VAL A 32 -38.69 2.14 14.41
CA VAL A 32 -39.20 3.44 13.94
C VAL A 32 -38.02 4.35 13.57
N GLY A 33 -38.07 4.92 12.36
CA GLY A 33 -37.00 5.64 11.68
C GLY A 33 -37.01 7.17 11.79
N ARG A 34 -36.04 7.76 11.06
CA ARG A 34 -35.74 9.19 10.93
C ARG A 34 -36.71 9.94 10.02
N GLN A 35 -36.97 11.21 10.33
CA GLN A 35 -37.29 12.26 9.34
C GLN A 35 -36.61 13.59 9.71
N CYS A 36 -36.13 14.29 8.69
CA CYS A 36 -35.46 15.60 8.74
C CYS A 36 -36.46 16.75 8.48
N LEU A 37 -36.24 17.92 9.09
CA LEU A 37 -36.67 19.23 8.59
C LEU A 37 -35.61 20.30 8.93
N HIS A 38 -35.34 21.19 7.95
CA HIS A 38 -34.43 22.35 7.99
C HIS A 38 -35.04 23.55 8.74
N PHE A 39 -34.21 24.42 9.35
CA PHE A 39 -34.16 25.89 9.11
C PHE A 39 -32.98 26.57 9.87
N SER A 40 -32.19 27.34 9.11
CA SER A 40 -31.43 28.60 9.38
C SER A 40 -30.77 28.97 10.75
N SER A 41 -29.51 29.43 10.66
CA SER A 41 -28.65 30.15 11.65
C SER A 41 -29.11 31.63 11.92
N PRO A 42 -28.49 32.49 12.79
CA PRO A 42 -27.33 32.35 13.71
C PRO A 42 -27.44 32.97 15.13
N HIS A 43 -26.42 32.70 15.97
CA HIS A 43 -25.97 33.40 17.21
C HIS A 43 -26.93 33.60 18.42
N VAL A 44 -26.50 33.12 19.60
CA VAL A 44 -26.21 33.90 20.83
C VAL A 44 -25.81 32.92 21.95
N ALA A 45 -24.70 33.24 22.63
CA ALA A 45 -24.18 32.54 23.80
C ALA A 45 -25.08 32.79 25.03
N LEU A 46 -25.33 31.78 25.86
CA LEU A 46 -25.66 31.92 27.28
C LEU A 46 -25.39 30.60 28.04
N LEU A 47 -24.64 30.72 29.13
CA LEU A 47 -24.29 29.71 30.12
C LEU A 47 -25.52 29.24 30.91
N HIS A 48 -25.69 27.93 31.16
CA HIS A 48 -26.20 27.32 32.42
C HIS A 48 -26.19 25.77 32.35
N PRO A 49 -26.36 25.03 33.47
CA PRO A 49 -25.42 24.04 33.97
C PRO A 49 -25.73 22.59 33.57
N SER A 50 -24.67 21.79 33.65
CA SER A 50 -24.58 20.32 33.52
C SER A 50 -25.79 19.52 34.02
N GLN A 51 -26.45 18.82 33.10
CA GLN A 51 -27.24 17.62 33.37
C GLN A 51 -26.30 16.42 33.61
N PRO A 52 -26.69 15.44 34.45
CA PRO A 52 -25.89 14.23 34.66
C PRO A 52 -26.04 13.27 33.48
N ASP A 53 -24.92 12.88 32.89
CA ASP A 53 -24.85 11.90 31.81
C ASP A 53 -25.44 10.55 32.26
N SER A 54 -26.48 10.10 31.57
CA SER A 54 -26.98 8.73 31.66
C SER A 54 -25.99 7.79 30.96
N LEU A 55 -25.06 7.22 31.73
CA LEU A 55 -24.23 6.10 31.29
C LEU A 55 -25.13 4.89 31.01
N ALA A 56 -25.34 4.58 29.72
CA ALA A 56 -25.83 3.28 29.29
C ALA A 56 -24.83 2.20 29.74
N LEU A 57 -25.16 1.52 30.84
CA LEU A 57 -24.42 0.37 31.37
C LEU A 57 -24.36 -0.72 30.31
N THR A 58 -23.25 -0.74 29.57
CA THR A 58 -22.88 -1.87 28.71
C THR A 58 -22.66 -3.07 29.62
N LYS A 59 -23.35 -4.17 29.33
CA LYS A 59 -23.29 -5.41 30.11
C LYS A 59 -21.86 -5.98 30.06
N THR A 60 -21.02 -5.66 31.05
CA THR A 60 -19.68 -6.25 31.20
C THR A 60 -19.84 -7.73 31.52
N ILE A 61 -19.70 -8.58 30.50
CA ILE A 61 -19.63 -10.03 30.72
C ILE A 61 -18.21 -10.32 31.20
N MET A 62 -18.00 -10.45 32.51
CA MET A 62 -16.79 -11.07 33.05
C MET A 62 -16.75 -12.54 32.60
N ARG A 63 -15.86 -12.86 31.64
CA ARG A 63 -15.61 -14.24 31.21
C ARG A 63 -14.51 -14.83 32.09
N PHE A 64 -14.87 -15.49 33.18
CA PHE A 64 -13.92 -16.30 33.93
C PHE A 64 -13.65 -17.62 33.21
N ASN A 65 -12.38 -18.05 33.19
CA ASN A 65 -12.02 -19.39 32.72
C ASN A 65 -12.40 -20.40 33.82
N SER A 66 -13.28 -21.35 33.51
CA SER A 66 -13.75 -22.37 34.46
C SER A 66 -12.60 -23.17 35.07
N LYS A 67 -11.54 -23.46 34.29
CA LYS A 67 -10.34 -24.15 34.78
C LYS A 67 -9.53 -23.31 35.78
N ALA A 68 -9.51 -21.99 35.60
CA ALA A 68 -8.80 -21.09 36.52
C ALA A 68 -9.57 -20.93 37.85
N LEU A 69 -10.90 -20.86 37.81
CA LEU A 69 -11.74 -20.81 39.00
C LEU A 69 -11.69 -22.12 39.79
N ALA A 70 -11.73 -23.27 39.11
CA ALA A 70 -11.53 -24.57 39.74
C ALA A 70 -10.13 -24.70 40.36
N SER A 71 -9.08 -24.24 39.66
CA SER A 71 -7.72 -24.23 40.22
C SER A 71 -7.61 -23.37 41.48
N LEU A 72 -8.26 -22.20 41.52
CA LEU A 72 -8.29 -21.32 42.70
C LEU A 72 -8.97 -22.00 43.90
N SER A 73 -10.08 -22.70 43.68
CA SER A 73 -10.84 -23.33 44.76
C SER A 73 -10.13 -24.54 45.40
N LEU A 74 -9.21 -25.16 44.66
CA LEU A 74 -8.43 -26.33 45.08
C LEU A 74 -7.12 -26.00 45.81
N GLN A 75 -6.74 -24.72 45.92
CA GLN A 75 -5.49 -24.33 46.57
C GLN A 75 -5.49 -24.69 48.07
N THR A 76 -4.42 -25.35 48.53
CA THR A 76 -4.20 -25.71 49.94
C THR A 76 -3.20 -24.79 50.64
N ASN A 77 -2.35 -24.08 49.88
CA ASN A 77 -1.27 -23.23 50.41
C ASN A 77 -1.71 -21.77 50.66
N THR A 78 -2.98 -21.44 50.41
CA THR A 78 -3.54 -20.09 50.58
C THR A 78 -4.62 -20.08 51.65
N LYS A 79 -4.57 -19.11 52.58
CA LYS A 79 -5.59 -18.94 53.61
C LYS A 79 -6.92 -18.50 52.98
N PHE A 80 -8.00 -19.26 53.19
CA PHE A 80 -9.36 -18.87 52.83
C PHE A 80 -9.97 -17.98 53.92
N ASP A 81 -10.92 -17.13 53.55
CA ASP A 81 -11.51 -16.17 54.50
C ASP A 81 -12.43 -16.89 55.49
N LYS A 82 -13.13 -17.93 55.03
CA LYS A 82 -13.78 -18.94 55.86
C LYS A 82 -13.98 -20.23 55.07
N GLU A 83 -13.91 -21.37 55.74
CA GLU A 83 -14.25 -22.67 55.17
C GLU A 83 -14.97 -23.53 56.21
N GLY A 84 -15.89 -24.36 55.75
CA GLY A 84 -16.69 -25.18 56.66
C GLY A 84 -17.88 -25.84 55.98
N ILE A 85 -18.52 -26.72 56.73
CA ILE A 85 -19.73 -27.42 56.29
C ILE A 85 -20.94 -26.52 56.53
N VAL A 86 -21.77 -26.35 55.50
CA VAL A 86 -23.01 -25.60 55.53
C VAL A 86 -24.07 -26.40 54.80
N TRP A 87 -25.30 -26.43 55.30
CA TRP A 87 -26.42 -26.97 54.54
C TRP A 87 -26.90 -25.95 53.54
N MET A 88 -26.98 -26.32 52.28
CA MET A 88 -27.46 -25.45 51.20
C MET A 88 -28.71 -26.09 50.61
N LYS A 89 -29.77 -25.29 50.43
CA LYS A 89 -31.01 -25.76 49.79
C LYS A 89 -30.79 -25.89 48.29
N ASP A 90 -30.89 -27.12 47.77
CA ASP A 90 -30.56 -27.45 46.39
C ASP A 90 -31.72 -28.19 45.71
N LYS A 91 -31.91 -27.95 44.40
CA LYS A 91 -32.94 -28.66 43.60
C LYS A 91 -32.42 -30.05 43.27
N GLN A 92 -33.07 -31.09 43.79
CA GLN A 92 -32.73 -32.46 43.43
C GLN A 92 -33.45 -32.86 42.15
N ASP A 93 -32.70 -33.06 41.05
CA ASP A 93 -33.21 -33.69 39.84
C ASP A 93 -32.92 -35.20 39.89
N GLY A 94 -33.83 -35.95 40.50
CA GLY A 94 -33.86 -37.42 40.48
C GLY A 94 -35.19 -37.93 39.93
N LEU A 95 -35.16 -39.09 39.25
CA LEU A 95 -36.32 -39.70 38.57
C LEU A 95 -37.59 -39.88 39.45
N PHE A 96 -37.50 -39.80 40.78
CA PHE A 96 -38.63 -40.00 41.69
C PHE A 96 -38.75 -39.01 42.88
N LYS A 97 -38.00 -37.90 42.92
CA LYS A 97 -38.21 -36.84 43.93
C LYS A 97 -37.98 -35.47 43.31
N LYS A 98 -39.03 -34.66 43.18
CA LYS A 98 -38.96 -33.23 42.91
C LYS A 98 -39.26 -32.48 44.20
N GLY A 99 -38.25 -31.84 44.76
CA GLY A 99 -38.35 -31.02 45.97
C GLY A 99 -37.00 -30.38 46.29
N GLU A 100 -37.03 -29.17 46.83
CA GLU A 100 -35.85 -28.50 47.37
C GLU A 100 -35.60 -29.01 48.79
N ALA A 101 -34.39 -29.50 49.05
CA ALA A 101 -34.00 -29.97 50.37
C ALA A 101 -32.63 -29.41 50.76
N PHE A 102 -32.41 -29.21 52.06
CA PHE A 102 -31.11 -28.84 52.59
C PHE A 102 -30.14 -30.02 52.45
N VAL A 103 -29.06 -29.81 51.70
CA VAL A 103 -28.00 -30.80 51.47
C VAL A 103 -26.70 -30.28 52.07
N GLU A 104 -25.97 -31.15 52.75
CA GLU A 104 -24.66 -30.82 53.30
C GLU A 104 -23.67 -30.52 52.17
N ARG A 105 -23.05 -29.33 52.22
CA ARG A 105 -22.01 -28.88 51.28
C ARG A 105 -20.79 -28.40 52.05
N PHE A 106 -19.61 -28.65 51.50
CA PHE A 106 -18.39 -28.03 52.00
C PHE A 106 -18.17 -26.72 51.25
N CYS A 107 -18.20 -25.59 51.96
CA CYS A 107 -18.10 -24.26 51.38
C CYS A 107 -16.74 -23.62 51.70
N ARG A 108 -16.16 -22.92 50.73
CA ARG A 108 -14.92 -22.16 50.87
C ARG A 108 -15.09 -20.75 50.30
N LEU A 109 -14.88 -19.74 51.12
CA LEU A 109 -14.99 -18.32 50.76
C LEU A 109 -13.61 -17.72 50.53
N LYS A 110 -13.42 -17.10 49.36
CA LYS A 110 -12.21 -16.36 49.01
C LYS A 110 -12.56 -15.07 48.29
N GLY A 111 -12.27 -13.92 48.90
CA GLY A 111 -12.77 -12.63 48.44
C GLY A 111 -14.30 -12.65 48.38
N ASN A 112 -14.86 -12.21 47.25
CA ASN A 112 -16.30 -12.25 46.99
C ASN A 112 -16.78 -13.55 46.30
N MET A 113 -15.99 -14.63 46.33
CA MET A 113 -16.33 -15.91 45.68
C MET A 113 -16.53 -17.01 46.73
N LEU A 114 -17.75 -17.55 46.80
CA LEU A 114 -18.11 -18.68 47.67
C LEU A 114 -18.22 -19.96 46.83
N PHE A 115 -17.21 -20.82 46.92
CA PHE A 115 -17.18 -22.13 46.27
C PHE A 115 -17.89 -23.17 47.14
N TYR A 116 -18.63 -24.09 46.53
CA TYR A 116 -19.26 -25.19 47.26
C TYR A 116 -18.99 -26.56 46.60
N PHE A 117 -18.72 -27.56 47.42
CA PHE A 117 -18.33 -28.91 47.02
C PHE A 117 -19.29 -29.96 47.58
N LYS A 118 -19.30 -31.15 46.96
CA LYS A 118 -20.14 -32.27 47.38
C LYS A 118 -19.76 -32.79 48.77
N SER A 119 -18.48 -32.79 49.12
CA SER A 119 -17.96 -33.23 50.42
C SER A 119 -16.66 -32.51 50.77
N LYS A 120 -16.14 -32.80 51.97
CA LYS A 120 -14.86 -32.28 52.47
C LYS A 120 -13.64 -32.89 51.74
N GLU A 121 -13.82 -33.96 50.98
CA GLU A 121 -12.79 -34.61 50.15
C GLU A 121 -12.71 -33.94 48.76
N PHE A 122 -12.42 -32.64 48.75
CA PHE A 122 -12.47 -31.83 47.53
C PHE A 122 -11.16 -31.83 46.73
N THR A 123 -10.06 -32.36 47.28
CA THR A 123 -8.70 -32.21 46.73
C THR A 123 -8.52 -32.76 45.30
N ASN A 124 -9.42 -33.63 44.83
CA ASN A 124 -9.44 -34.18 43.47
C ASN A 124 -10.78 -33.99 42.73
N THR A 125 -11.66 -33.11 43.21
CA THR A 125 -12.97 -32.89 42.57
C THR A 125 -13.24 -31.41 42.32
N ASP A 126 -13.73 -31.09 41.12
CA ASP A 126 -14.12 -29.72 40.77
C ASP A 126 -15.26 -29.22 41.69
N PRO A 127 -15.32 -27.91 41.99
CA PRO A 127 -16.42 -27.35 42.75
C PRO A 127 -17.75 -27.55 42.00
N LEU A 128 -18.82 -27.85 42.74
CA LEU A 128 -20.17 -27.97 42.15
C LEU A 128 -20.67 -26.63 41.60
N GLY A 129 -20.17 -25.53 42.14
CA GLY A 129 -20.40 -24.19 41.63
C GLY A 129 -19.71 -23.14 42.48
N VAL A 130 -19.85 -21.89 42.03
CA VAL A 130 -19.40 -20.70 42.75
C VAL A 130 -20.54 -19.70 42.79
N LEU A 131 -20.73 -19.08 43.96
CA LEU A 131 -21.64 -17.96 44.17
C LEU A 131 -20.81 -16.68 44.31
N ILE A 132 -21.18 -15.65 43.57
CA ILE A 132 -20.52 -14.34 43.65
C ILE A 132 -21.29 -13.48 44.66
N ILE A 133 -20.59 -12.98 45.67
CA ILE A 133 -21.14 -12.16 46.76
C ILE A 133 -21.09 -10.68 46.33
N GLU A 134 -21.80 -10.37 45.25
CA GLU A 134 -21.92 -9.03 44.67
C GLU A 134 -23.40 -8.71 44.45
N ARG A 135 -23.85 -7.51 44.86
CA ARG A 135 -25.26 -7.10 44.82
C ARG A 135 -26.20 -8.11 45.49
N CYS A 136 -25.76 -8.69 46.60
CA CYS A 136 -26.58 -9.54 47.45
C CYS A 136 -26.59 -9.04 48.90
N THR A 137 -27.76 -9.17 49.55
CA THR A 137 -27.91 -9.02 50.99
C THR A 137 -27.93 -10.40 51.65
N VAL A 138 -27.30 -10.51 52.82
CA VAL A 138 -27.38 -11.72 53.64
C VAL A 138 -28.44 -11.48 54.70
N GLU A 139 -29.54 -12.23 54.64
CA GLU A 139 -30.69 -12.07 55.52
C GLU A 139 -30.84 -13.30 56.42
N LEU A 140 -31.41 -13.11 57.61
CA LEU A 140 -31.75 -14.23 58.49
C LEU A 140 -32.97 -14.94 57.93
N ASP A 141 -32.88 -16.27 57.83
CA ASP A 141 -33.99 -17.10 57.38
C ASP A 141 -34.75 -17.57 58.63
N THR A 142 -35.98 -17.10 58.78
CA THR A 142 -36.85 -17.38 59.95
C THR A 142 -37.87 -18.47 59.69
N ASP A 143 -37.86 -19.10 58.51
CA ASP A 143 -38.97 -19.94 58.04
C ASP A 143 -38.88 -21.42 58.46
N ASP A 144 -37.79 -21.86 59.13
CA ASP A 144 -37.56 -23.28 59.47
C ASP A 144 -37.09 -23.46 60.94
N ASP A 145 -38.00 -23.88 61.83
CA ASP A 145 -37.80 -23.96 63.29
C ASP A 145 -36.68 -24.91 63.76
N ASN A 146 -36.15 -25.77 62.88
CA ASN A 146 -35.17 -26.81 63.25
C ASN A 146 -33.74 -26.56 62.76
N LEU A 147 -33.47 -25.47 62.03
CA LEU A 147 -32.15 -25.14 61.51
C LEU A 147 -31.83 -23.65 61.67
N HIS A 148 -30.59 -23.32 62.03
CA HIS A 148 -30.15 -21.92 62.12
C HIS A 148 -29.84 -21.39 60.71
N GLY A 149 -30.89 -20.92 60.04
CA GLY A 149 -30.90 -20.54 58.63
C GLY A 149 -30.45 -19.10 58.34
N PHE A 150 -29.92 -18.88 57.14
CA PHE A 150 -29.67 -17.58 56.53
C PHE A 150 -29.76 -17.67 55.01
N MET A 151 -30.03 -16.58 54.33
CA MET A 151 -30.28 -16.57 52.89
C MET A 151 -29.51 -15.46 52.18
N LEU A 152 -29.07 -15.73 50.95
CA LEU A 152 -28.50 -14.73 50.05
C LEU A 152 -29.58 -14.25 49.09
N VAL A 153 -29.97 -12.99 49.22
CA VAL A 153 -30.96 -12.33 48.36
C VAL A 153 -30.23 -11.47 47.35
N TYR A 154 -30.40 -11.75 46.06
CA TYR A 154 -29.77 -10.99 44.98
C TYR A 154 -30.70 -9.89 44.47
N GLU A 155 -30.16 -8.70 44.23
CA GLU A 155 -30.92 -7.57 43.69
C GLU A 155 -31.54 -7.92 42.33
N GLY A 156 -32.88 -7.88 42.23
CA GLY A 156 -33.62 -8.24 41.01
C GLY A 156 -33.67 -9.74 40.70
N ASP A 157 -33.53 -10.60 41.72
CA ASP A 157 -33.85 -12.03 41.64
C ASP A 157 -34.96 -12.42 42.61
N GLU A 158 -35.87 -13.28 42.17
CA GLU A 158 -37.00 -13.76 42.99
C GLU A 158 -36.65 -15.03 43.77
N ASN A 159 -35.49 -15.66 43.51
CA ASN A 159 -35.10 -16.92 44.15
C ASN A 159 -33.84 -16.73 45.01
N PRO A 160 -33.98 -16.54 46.33
CA PRO A 160 -32.85 -16.47 47.24
C PRO A 160 -32.18 -17.83 47.45
N VAL A 161 -30.90 -17.81 47.78
CA VAL A 161 -30.13 -19.03 48.08
C VAL A 161 -30.12 -19.26 49.58
N HIS A 162 -30.77 -20.33 50.03
CA HIS A 162 -30.90 -20.64 51.46
C HIS A 162 -29.77 -21.52 51.97
N PHE A 163 -29.25 -21.15 53.13
CA PHE A 163 -28.22 -21.84 53.89
C PHE A 163 -28.68 -22.11 55.32
N ALA A 164 -28.10 -23.13 55.94
CA ALA A 164 -28.34 -23.46 57.34
C ALA A 164 -27.07 -24.02 57.99
N THR A 165 -26.95 -23.84 59.30
CA THR A 165 -25.80 -24.31 60.09
C THR A 165 -26.25 -25.07 61.34
N ARG A 166 -25.31 -25.74 62.03
CA ARG A 166 -25.61 -26.60 63.21
C ARG A 166 -25.94 -25.80 64.45
N THR A 167 -25.36 -24.61 64.58
CA THR A 167 -25.46 -23.77 65.76
C THR A 167 -25.65 -22.33 65.36
N GLU A 168 -26.33 -21.57 66.20
CA GLU A 168 -26.52 -20.14 66.03
C GLU A 168 -25.19 -19.39 65.85
N GLU A 169 -24.18 -19.75 66.62
CA GLU A 169 -22.84 -19.16 66.54
C GLU A 169 -22.20 -19.38 65.14
N GLN A 170 -22.37 -20.57 64.55
CA GLN A 170 -21.84 -20.85 63.21
C GLN A 170 -22.56 -20.03 62.14
N ARG A 171 -23.89 -19.90 62.23
CA ARG A 171 -24.71 -19.05 61.36
C ARG A 171 -24.17 -17.62 61.39
N ASP A 172 -24.05 -17.04 62.58
CA ASP A 172 -23.68 -15.63 62.76
C ASP A 172 -22.25 -15.35 62.25
N GLN A 173 -21.31 -16.28 62.49
CA GLN A 173 -19.98 -16.16 61.92
C GLN A 173 -19.98 -16.22 60.37
N TRP A 174 -20.81 -17.07 59.76
CA TRP A 174 -20.95 -17.13 58.31
C TRP A 174 -21.59 -15.85 57.76
N ILE A 175 -22.67 -15.37 58.36
CA ILE A 175 -23.32 -14.10 58.01
C ILE A 175 -22.32 -12.95 58.09
N GLN A 176 -21.57 -12.85 59.19
CA GLN A 176 -20.58 -11.79 59.40
C GLN A 176 -19.48 -11.84 58.33
N THR A 177 -18.96 -13.04 58.03
CA THR A 177 -17.88 -13.17 57.04
C THR A 177 -18.38 -12.87 55.62
N LEU A 178 -19.59 -13.31 55.27
CA LEU A 178 -20.19 -13.02 53.97
C LEU A 178 -20.52 -11.52 53.81
N HIS A 179 -20.96 -10.85 54.89
CA HIS A 179 -21.11 -9.40 54.90
C HIS A 179 -19.79 -8.66 54.65
N ILE A 180 -18.71 -9.06 55.34
CA ILE A 180 -17.39 -8.45 55.16
C ILE A 180 -16.84 -8.70 53.75
N ALA A 181 -17.11 -9.89 53.19
CA ALA A 181 -16.70 -10.27 51.84
C ALA A 181 -17.51 -9.58 50.73
N SER A 182 -18.65 -8.97 51.06
CA SER A 182 -19.50 -8.30 50.08
C SER A 182 -18.81 -7.08 49.46
N TYR A 183 -19.09 -6.85 48.18
CA TYR A 183 -18.56 -5.69 47.48
C TYR A 183 -18.90 -4.36 48.17
N GLU A 184 -20.11 -4.21 48.72
CA GLU A 184 -20.53 -2.98 49.40
C GLU A 184 -19.72 -2.72 50.67
N CYS A 185 -19.39 -3.75 51.45
CA CYS A 185 -18.52 -3.60 52.62
C CYS A 185 -17.09 -3.23 52.20
N LEU A 186 -16.54 -3.92 51.19
CA LEU A 186 -15.21 -3.62 50.64
C LEU A 186 -15.13 -2.19 50.06
N LYS A 187 -16.19 -1.72 49.42
CA LYS A 187 -16.31 -0.36 48.88
C LYS A 187 -16.36 0.69 49.99
N MET A 188 -17.11 0.45 51.06
CA MET A 188 -17.12 1.33 52.23
C MET A 188 -15.77 1.35 52.96
N GLN A 189 -15.12 0.19 53.11
CA GLN A 189 -13.77 0.12 53.69
C GLN A 189 -12.75 0.87 52.83
N LEU A 190 -12.81 0.71 51.51
CA LEU A 190 -11.97 1.45 50.57
C LEU A 190 -12.19 2.96 50.72
N GLN A 191 -13.44 3.41 50.79
CA GLN A 191 -13.78 4.82 50.97
C GLN A 191 -13.24 5.37 52.30
N SER A 192 -13.42 4.65 53.40
CA SER A 192 -12.87 5.04 54.71
C SER A 192 -11.33 5.08 54.70
N LEU A 193 -10.68 4.11 54.08
CA LEU A 193 -9.22 4.10 53.92
C LEU A 193 -8.72 5.26 53.05
N ARG A 194 -9.46 5.63 52.00
CA ARG A 194 -9.16 6.82 51.18
C ARG A 194 -9.23 8.09 52.01
N GLU A 195 -10.29 8.28 52.78
CA GLU A 195 -10.44 9.46 53.65
C GLU A 195 -9.33 9.53 54.72
N GLN A 196 -8.97 8.40 55.31
CA GLN A 196 -7.85 8.31 56.25
C GLN A 196 -6.49 8.59 55.60
N LEU A 197 -6.30 8.22 54.33
CA LEU A 197 -5.07 8.49 53.59
C LEU A 197 -5.01 9.94 53.10
N VAL A 198 -6.12 10.51 52.64
CA VAL A 198 -6.24 11.93 52.27
C VAL A 198 -5.93 12.81 53.47
N SER A 199 -6.50 12.51 54.63
CA SER A 199 -6.24 13.30 55.85
C SER A 199 -4.79 13.23 56.32
N LYS A 200 -4.06 12.13 56.03
CA LYS A 200 -2.64 11.98 56.37
C LYS A 200 -1.67 12.50 55.31
N THR A 201 -2.03 12.45 54.03
CA THR A 201 -1.13 12.73 52.90
C THR A 201 -1.51 13.96 52.07
N GLY A 202 -2.66 14.57 52.38
CA GLY A 202 -3.22 15.73 51.69
C GLY A 202 -3.81 15.46 50.31
N HIS A 203 -3.79 14.22 49.82
CA HIS A 203 -4.20 13.84 48.46
C HIS A 203 -4.82 12.43 48.45
N ASP A 204 -5.73 12.14 47.52
CA ASP A 204 -6.33 10.81 47.42
C ASP A 204 -5.33 9.79 46.84
N PRO A 205 -5.08 8.65 47.51
CA PRO A 205 -4.21 7.60 46.99
C PRO A 205 -4.68 7.01 45.65
N LEU A 206 -5.98 7.09 45.31
CA LEU A 206 -6.53 6.66 44.03
C LEU A 206 -6.66 7.78 43.00
N ASP A 207 -6.45 9.05 43.36
CA ASP A 207 -6.15 10.12 42.36
C ASP A 207 -4.77 9.87 41.70
N ARG A 208 -3.96 8.97 42.28
CA ARG A 208 -2.76 8.38 41.69
C ARG A 208 -2.92 6.94 41.19
N MET A 209 -4.14 6.38 41.16
CA MET A 209 -4.36 5.53 39.99
C MET A 209 -4.24 6.50 38.83
N PRO A 210 -3.46 6.21 37.77
CA PRO A 210 -3.75 6.90 36.55
C PRO A 210 -5.26 6.68 36.39
N GLN A 211 -6.04 7.78 36.47
CA GLN A 211 -7.18 7.85 35.60
C GLN A 211 -6.67 7.23 34.30
N GLN A 212 -7.50 6.45 33.64
CA GLN A 212 -7.33 6.41 32.20
C GLN A 212 -7.57 7.85 31.64
N ASP A 213 -6.89 8.90 32.16
CA ASP A 213 -5.93 9.60 31.32
C ASP A 213 -5.46 8.55 30.34
N THR A 214 -5.87 8.79 29.13
CA THR A 214 -5.16 8.41 27.94
C THR A 214 -3.71 8.89 28.08
N CYS A 215 -2.97 8.42 29.09
CA CYS A 215 -1.55 8.17 29.01
C CYS A 215 -1.50 7.16 27.90
N SER A 216 -1.33 7.70 26.71
CA SER A 216 -1.01 6.98 25.52
C SER A 216 -0.03 5.89 25.95
N THR A 217 -0.44 4.63 25.86
CA THR A 217 0.49 3.49 25.85
C THR A 217 1.54 3.66 24.74
N ASN A 218 1.32 4.65 23.86
CA ASN A 218 2.28 5.13 22.91
C ASN A 218 3.35 5.95 23.66
N PRO A 219 4.61 5.53 23.62
CA PRO A 219 5.72 6.38 24.02
C PRO A 219 5.70 7.70 23.24
N PRO A 220 6.37 8.76 23.73
CA PRO A 220 6.56 10.00 22.99
C PRO A 220 7.08 9.70 21.59
N ASP A 221 6.50 10.37 20.58
CA ASP A 221 6.83 10.13 19.19
C ASP A 221 8.23 10.68 18.88
N LEU A 222 9.26 9.84 19.01
CA LEU A 222 10.63 10.13 18.59
C LEU A 222 10.78 9.97 17.05
N SER A 223 9.70 10.10 16.27
CA SER A 223 9.73 9.94 14.81
C SER A 223 10.51 11.08 14.13
N GLY A 224 11.83 10.97 14.13
CA GLY A 224 12.71 11.86 13.36
C GLY A 224 14.07 12.11 13.99
N GLU A 225 14.16 12.12 15.32
CA GLU A 225 15.43 12.37 16.03
C GLU A 225 16.28 11.10 16.15
N GLU A 226 17.59 11.24 15.98
CA GLU A 226 18.52 10.15 16.25
C GLU A 226 18.76 10.04 17.76
N PRO A 227 18.67 8.84 18.35
CA PRO A 227 18.85 8.67 19.79
C PRO A 227 20.31 8.97 20.18
N CYS A 228 20.52 9.79 21.21
CA CYS A 228 21.84 10.07 21.76
C CYS A 228 22.47 8.80 22.37
N VAL A 229 21.63 7.98 23.00
CA VAL A 229 22.00 6.69 23.60
C VAL A 229 20.98 5.64 23.19
N GLU A 230 21.45 4.48 22.78
CA GLU A 230 20.62 3.29 22.56
C GLU A 230 21.02 2.17 23.52
N ILE A 231 20.04 1.39 23.97
CA ILE A 231 20.28 0.23 24.82
C ILE A 231 19.59 -1.04 24.30
N CYS A 232 20.20 -2.18 24.61
CA CYS A 232 19.59 -3.50 24.55
C CYS A 232 19.39 -4.04 25.96
N ILE A 233 18.36 -4.86 26.12
CA ILE A 233 17.96 -5.45 27.38
C ILE A 233 17.95 -6.97 27.22
N ALA A 234 18.48 -7.67 28.21
CA ALA A 234 18.29 -9.10 28.41
C ALA A 234 17.98 -9.36 29.88
N ALA A 235 17.21 -10.39 30.20
CA ALA A 235 17.00 -10.83 31.58
C ALA A 235 17.42 -12.29 31.74
N LYS A 236 17.69 -12.67 32.98
CA LYS A 236 18.04 -14.03 33.37
C LYS A 236 17.34 -14.44 34.66
N ASP A 237 17.11 -15.73 34.82
CA ASP A 237 16.53 -16.32 36.03
C ASP A 237 15.19 -15.67 36.44
N LEU A 238 14.36 -15.27 35.47
CA LEU A 238 13.04 -14.72 35.78
C LEU A 238 12.16 -15.78 36.44
N PRO A 239 11.32 -15.42 37.43
CA PRO A 239 10.45 -16.38 38.11
C PRO A 239 9.37 -16.92 37.17
N ASN A 240 9.00 -18.18 37.39
CA ASN A 240 7.88 -18.81 36.69
C ASN A 240 6.55 -18.10 37.02
N ASP A 241 5.59 -18.24 36.12
CA ASP A 241 4.23 -17.77 36.33
C ASP A 241 3.50 -18.56 37.43
N ARG A 242 2.26 -18.15 37.75
CA ARG A 242 1.44 -18.79 38.79
C ARG A 242 1.10 -20.26 38.50
N THR A 243 1.30 -20.72 37.26
CA THR A 243 1.08 -22.11 36.83
C THR A 243 2.38 -22.93 36.81
N GLY A 244 3.51 -22.34 37.20
CA GLY A 244 4.81 -22.98 37.21
C GLY A 244 5.51 -23.01 35.85
N GLN A 245 5.01 -22.27 34.85
CA GLN A 245 5.60 -22.20 33.51
C GLN A 245 6.53 -20.99 33.37
N PRO A 246 7.51 -21.04 32.43
CA PRO A 246 8.30 -19.86 32.09
C PRO A 246 7.42 -18.66 31.73
N PRO A 247 7.77 -17.43 32.17
CA PRO A 247 6.91 -16.28 31.97
C PRO A 247 6.87 -15.81 30.51
N ASN A 248 5.98 -14.85 30.19
CA ASN A 248 5.99 -14.10 28.93
C ASN A 248 6.53 -12.69 29.19
N PRO A 249 7.86 -12.46 29.15
CA PRO A 249 8.46 -11.24 29.64
C PRO A 249 8.19 -10.04 28.73
N PHE A 250 7.91 -8.91 29.36
CA PHE A 250 7.77 -7.59 28.74
C PHE A 250 8.40 -6.55 29.67
N VAL A 251 9.26 -5.68 29.14
CA VAL A 251 9.90 -4.63 29.95
C VAL A 251 9.35 -3.28 29.56
N MET A 252 8.79 -2.59 30.55
CA MET A 252 8.37 -1.19 30.44
C MET A 252 9.49 -0.28 30.96
N ILE A 253 9.85 0.73 30.17
CA ILE A 253 10.93 1.67 30.49
C ILE A 253 10.33 3.04 30.79
N THR A 254 10.48 3.50 32.03
CA THR A 254 10.11 4.86 32.42
C THR A 254 11.34 5.66 32.84
N THR A 255 11.30 6.96 32.62
CA THR A 255 12.41 7.88 32.90
C THR A 255 11.97 9.07 33.74
N ILE A 256 12.90 9.64 34.49
CA ILE A 256 12.72 10.90 35.21
C ILE A 256 14.02 11.69 35.20
N THR A 257 13.97 12.95 34.79
CA THR A 257 15.15 13.82 34.74
C THR A 257 15.01 14.93 35.78
N PRO A 258 15.74 14.88 36.91
CA PRO A 258 15.65 15.93 37.94
C PRO A 258 15.88 17.34 37.36
N PRO A 259 15.12 18.38 37.76
CA PRO A 259 14.21 18.44 38.90
C PRO A 259 12.77 17.95 38.61
N GLN A 260 12.50 17.34 37.46
CA GLN A 260 11.18 16.75 37.20
C GLN A 260 10.81 15.77 38.32
N GLN A 261 9.55 15.78 38.72
CA GLN A 261 9.01 14.93 39.80
C GLN A 261 8.12 13.79 39.29
N THR A 262 7.82 13.76 38.00
CA THR A 262 6.95 12.76 37.37
C THR A 262 7.76 11.79 36.51
N TRP A 263 7.43 10.51 36.61
CA TRP A 263 7.95 9.49 35.71
C TRP A 263 7.21 9.54 34.39
N THR A 264 7.94 9.50 33.28
CA THR A 264 7.38 9.45 31.93
C THR A 264 7.66 8.09 31.30
N LEU A 265 6.71 7.57 30.53
CA LEU A 265 6.95 6.39 29.70
C LEU A 265 7.90 6.77 28.57
N ASN A 266 9.08 6.16 28.52
CA ASN A 266 10.03 6.38 27.43
C ASN A 266 9.82 5.37 26.31
N SER A 267 9.72 4.08 26.65
CA SER A 267 9.56 3.01 25.66
C SER A 267 9.19 1.67 26.33
N HIS A 268 9.13 0.62 25.53
CA HIS A 268 8.94 -0.76 25.96
C HIS A 268 9.64 -1.74 25.01
N THR A 269 9.91 -2.97 25.46
CA THR A 269 10.41 -4.06 24.60
C THR A 269 9.29 -4.76 23.84
N GLU A 270 9.62 -5.70 22.95
CA GLU A 270 8.69 -6.74 22.51
C GLU A 270 8.33 -7.70 23.65
N ILE A 271 7.36 -8.58 23.41
CA ILE A 271 6.96 -9.66 24.32
C ILE A 271 7.60 -10.96 23.84
N ILE A 272 8.42 -11.59 24.70
CA ILE A 272 9.00 -12.92 24.45
C ILE A 272 8.09 -13.98 25.08
N GLU A 273 7.80 -15.08 24.37
CA GLU A 273 6.95 -16.15 24.89
C GLU A 273 7.77 -17.17 25.67
N ARG A 274 7.28 -17.54 26.86
CA ARG A 274 7.76 -18.68 27.67
C ARG A 274 9.28 -18.73 27.83
N SER A 275 9.86 -17.67 28.40
CA SER A 275 11.30 -17.61 28.65
C SER A 275 11.63 -17.05 30.03
N ASN A 276 12.50 -17.76 30.76
CA ASN A 276 13.13 -17.28 31.99
C ASN A 276 14.36 -16.40 31.69
N ASP A 277 14.94 -16.53 30.50
CA ASP A 277 16.17 -15.85 30.05
C ASP A 277 15.94 -15.08 28.74
N PRO A 278 15.02 -14.09 28.71
CA PRO A 278 14.68 -13.37 27.50
C PRO A 278 15.82 -12.45 27.03
N GLN A 279 16.10 -12.47 25.73
CA GLN A 279 16.94 -11.48 25.06
C GLN A 279 16.11 -10.64 24.10
N PHE A 280 15.94 -9.36 24.38
CA PHE A 280 15.12 -8.47 23.57
C PHE A 280 15.93 -7.90 22.40
N LEU A 281 15.36 -7.97 21.20
CA LEU A 281 15.96 -7.57 19.93
C LEU A 281 15.69 -6.09 19.62
N LYS A 282 14.56 -5.54 20.07
CA LYS A 282 14.25 -4.11 19.93
C LYS A 282 15.22 -3.28 20.76
N THR A 283 15.87 -2.31 20.12
CA THR A 283 16.69 -1.32 20.84
C THR A 283 15.81 -0.21 21.41
N ILE A 284 16.17 0.29 22.59
CA ILE A 284 15.50 1.41 23.23
C ILE A 284 16.38 2.65 23.08
N GLY A 285 15.90 3.62 22.30
CA GLY A 285 16.55 4.90 22.13
C GLY A 285 16.14 5.90 23.23
N PHE A 286 17.09 6.76 23.60
CA PHE A 286 16.86 7.94 24.40
C PHE A 286 17.21 9.19 23.60
N GLY A 287 16.23 10.10 23.43
CA GLY A 287 16.38 11.33 22.66
C GLY A 287 17.19 12.41 23.39
N THR A 288 17.26 13.61 22.81
CA THR A 288 18.09 14.73 23.30
C THR A 288 17.73 15.27 24.70
N ASN A 289 16.53 14.94 25.20
CA ASN A 289 16.02 15.42 26.48
C ASN A 289 16.60 14.70 27.71
N ILE A 290 17.40 13.64 27.53
CA ILE A 290 18.03 12.92 28.63
C ILE A 290 19.35 13.57 29.07
N LYS A 291 19.69 13.43 30.35
CA LYS A 291 20.92 13.92 30.98
C LYS A 291 21.60 12.77 31.72
N LEU A 292 22.88 12.91 32.08
CA LEU A 292 23.57 11.89 32.90
C LEU A 292 22.85 11.57 34.22
N LYS A 293 22.21 12.57 34.82
CA LYS A 293 21.40 12.40 36.04
C LYS A 293 19.99 11.84 35.83
N THR A 294 19.59 11.57 34.59
CA THR A 294 18.30 10.94 34.29
C THR A 294 18.28 9.55 34.93
N ARG A 295 17.25 9.29 35.74
CA ARG A 295 17.00 7.98 36.32
C ARG A 295 16.08 7.20 35.40
N VAL A 296 16.40 5.93 35.23
CA VAL A 296 15.67 4.99 34.39
C VAL A 296 15.14 3.89 35.29
N LYS A 297 13.85 3.58 35.16
CA LYS A 297 13.19 2.47 35.84
C LYS A 297 12.76 1.45 34.81
N PHE A 298 13.23 0.22 34.98
CA PHE A 298 12.74 -0.93 34.24
C PHE A 298 11.75 -1.69 35.10
N THR A 299 10.57 -1.97 34.55
CA THR A 299 9.58 -2.81 35.20
C THR A 299 9.31 -4.01 34.30
N VAL A 300 9.63 -5.20 34.79
CA VAL A 300 9.48 -6.46 34.07
C VAL A 300 8.13 -7.06 34.43
N TYR A 301 7.34 -7.37 33.42
CA TYR A 301 6.01 -7.96 33.53
C TYR A 301 5.96 -9.35 32.90
N HIS A 302 5.13 -10.21 33.47
CA HIS A 302 4.57 -11.38 32.81
C HIS A 302 3.25 -10.98 32.16
N VAL A 303 3.17 -11.10 30.84
CA VAL A 303 1.93 -10.84 30.10
C VAL A 303 1.01 -12.06 30.17
N ASN A 304 -0.07 -11.94 30.96
CA ASN A 304 -1.07 -12.99 31.13
C ASN A 304 -1.97 -13.08 29.89
N GLU A 305 -2.45 -11.94 29.40
CA GLU A 305 -3.31 -11.86 28.22
C GLU A 305 -3.02 -10.62 27.38
N ARG A 306 -2.54 -10.84 26.15
CA ARG A 306 -2.12 -9.77 25.22
C ARG A 306 -3.28 -8.93 24.69
N MET A 307 -4.48 -9.49 24.57
CA MET A 307 -5.62 -8.78 23.96
C MET A 307 -6.20 -7.71 24.88
N THR A 308 -6.22 -8.01 26.18
CA THR A 308 -6.72 -7.14 27.25
C THR A 308 -5.60 -6.34 27.93
N ASN A 309 -4.34 -6.53 27.51
CA ASN A 309 -3.14 -6.01 28.18
C ASN A 309 -3.06 -6.39 29.66
N THR A 310 -3.59 -7.56 30.03
CA THR A 310 -3.54 -8.05 31.40
C THR A 310 -2.14 -8.55 31.71
N MET A 311 -1.46 -7.92 32.67
CA MET A 311 -0.07 -8.23 33.03
C MET A 311 0.15 -8.26 34.54
N SER A 312 1.12 -9.04 34.99
CA SER A 312 1.54 -9.14 36.39
C SER A 312 3.01 -8.75 36.51
N GLN A 313 3.32 -7.86 37.45
CA GLN A 313 4.69 -7.42 37.65
C GLN A 313 5.54 -8.55 38.25
N LEU A 314 6.64 -8.89 37.60
CA LEU A 314 7.63 -9.85 38.10
C LEU A 314 8.66 -9.15 38.99
N GLY A 315 9.16 -8.00 38.53
CA GLY A 315 10.15 -7.23 39.27
C GLY A 315 10.46 -5.90 38.63
N TYR A 316 11.25 -5.07 39.33
CA TYR A 316 11.70 -3.78 38.83
C TYR A 316 13.13 -3.50 39.26
N VAL A 317 13.77 -2.56 38.56
CA VAL A 317 15.05 -1.99 38.94
C VAL A 317 15.12 -0.52 38.55
N MET A 318 15.93 0.26 39.26
CA MET A 318 16.20 1.66 38.96
C MET A 318 17.70 1.92 38.97
N PHE A 319 18.15 2.73 38.02
CA PHE A 319 19.55 3.18 37.92
C PHE A 319 19.60 4.58 37.31
N ASP A 320 20.74 5.27 37.44
CA ASP A 320 20.99 6.52 36.71
C ASP A 320 21.80 6.25 35.43
N LEU A 321 21.58 7.05 34.38
CA LEU A 321 22.33 6.87 33.13
C LEU A 321 23.84 7.04 33.33
N LYS A 322 24.27 7.89 34.27
CA LYS A 322 25.68 8.06 34.64
C LYS A 322 26.35 6.73 35.02
N SER A 323 25.70 5.89 35.83
CA SER A 323 26.24 4.59 36.27
C SER A 323 26.41 3.58 35.14
N LEU A 324 25.54 3.63 34.13
CA LEU A 324 25.64 2.80 32.93
C LEU A 324 26.75 3.31 32.01
N LEU A 325 26.74 4.62 31.73
CA LEU A 325 27.66 5.25 30.78
C LEU A 325 29.09 5.42 31.34
N ALA A 326 29.28 5.38 32.66
CA ALA A 326 30.62 5.44 33.26
C ALA A 326 31.42 4.13 33.09
N LYS A 327 30.76 3.00 32.81
CA LYS A 327 31.47 1.72 32.64
C LYS A 327 32.25 1.67 31.31
N PRO A 328 33.42 1.01 31.27
CA PRO A 328 34.24 0.92 30.05
C PRO A 328 33.58 0.07 28.97
N ASP A 329 32.91 -1.02 29.35
CA ASP A 329 32.20 -1.93 28.44
C ASP A 329 30.74 -1.52 28.18
N LYS A 330 30.30 -0.41 28.79
CA LYS A 330 28.93 0.11 28.73
C LYS A 330 27.87 -0.95 29.06
N LYS A 331 28.19 -1.90 29.96
CA LYS A 331 27.29 -2.98 30.38
C LYS A 331 26.97 -2.95 31.87
N LEU A 332 25.68 -3.04 32.19
CA LEU A 332 25.21 -3.06 33.57
C LEU A 332 24.41 -4.32 33.85
N HIS A 333 24.75 -5.00 34.95
CA HIS A 333 24.03 -6.17 35.46
C HIS A 333 23.43 -5.78 36.80
N LEU A 334 22.12 -5.87 36.93
CA LEU A 334 21.40 -5.49 38.14
C LEU A 334 20.43 -6.59 38.58
N PRO A 335 20.32 -6.86 39.88
CA PRO A 335 19.28 -7.73 40.40
C PRO A 335 17.90 -7.08 40.27
N LEU A 336 16.89 -7.87 39.90
CA LEU A 336 15.50 -7.44 39.90
C LEU A 336 14.91 -7.63 41.29
N MET A 337 14.16 -6.64 41.76
CA MET A 337 13.41 -6.72 43.02
C MET A 337 11.93 -6.91 42.71
N SER A 338 11.31 -7.92 43.31
CA SER A 338 9.87 -8.13 43.23
C SER A 338 9.10 -7.01 43.96
N PRO A 339 7.77 -6.91 43.77
CA PRO A 339 6.93 -6.00 44.55
C PRO A 339 7.00 -6.20 46.07
N ASP A 340 7.26 -7.43 46.52
CA ASP A 340 7.47 -7.83 47.92
C ASP A 340 8.94 -7.70 48.38
N SER A 341 9.81 -7.07 47.58
CA SER A 341 11.23 -6.87 47.86
C SER A 341 12.08 -8.14 47.95
N SER A 342 11.65 -9.24 47.33
CA SER A 342 12.44 -10.46 47.16
C SER A 342 13.20 -10.46 45.81
N PRO A 343 14.32 -11.20 45.69
CA PRO A 343 15.04 -11.32 44.41
C PRO A 343 14.18 -11.98 43.33
N ALA A 344 14.08 -11.34 42.15
CA ALA A 344 13.22 -11.76 41.05
C ALA A 344 13.97 -11.94 39.72
N GLY A 345 15.19 -12.48 39.79
CA GLY A 345 16.09 -12.65 38.65
C GLY A 345 17.03 -11.46 38.45
N GLN A 346 17.60 -11.35 37.25
CA GLN A 346 18.58 -10.31 36.90
C GLN A 346 18.28 -9.68 35.54
N ILE A 347 18.71 -8.43 35.35
CA ILE A 347 18.65 -7.72 34.09
C ILE A 347 20.05 -7.28 33.65
N GLN A 348 20.35 -7.51 32.39
CA GLN A 348 21.56 -7.06 31.71
C GLN A 348 21.20 -5.96 30.72
N ILE A 349 21.96 -4.87 30.76
CA ILE A 349 21.80 -3.69 29.93
C ILE A 349 23.10 -3.50 29.17
N THR A 350 23.03 -3.35 27.84
CA THR A 350 24.18 -2.97 27.01
C THR A 350 23.85 -1.67 26.30
N ALA A 351 24.74 -0.69 26.37
CA ALA A 351 24.51 0.65 25.82
C ALA A 351 25.50 1.02 24.72
N TRP A 352 25.01 1.81 23.77
CA TRP A 352 25.77 2.45 22.70
C TRP A 352 25.51 3.95 22.75
N VAL A 353 26.58 4.75 22.68
CA VAL A 353 26.52 6.21 22.68
C VAL A 353 26.75 6.68 21.25
N HIS A 354 25.76 7.35 20.67
CA HIS A 354 25.86 7.92 19.32
C HIS A 354 26.20 9.42 19.36
N ASP A 355 25.86 10.09 20.45
CA ASP A 355 26.20 11.50 20.68
C ASP A 355 27.02 11.64 21.97
N GLU A 356 28.32 11.85 21.83
CA GLU A 356 29.25 12.00 22.95
C GLU A 356 29.05 13.30 23.74
N SER A 357 28.28 14.27 23.22
CA SER A 357 27.95 15.50 23.95
C SER A 357 27.23 15.21 25.28
N ILE A 358 26.52 14.08 25.37
CA ILE A 358 25.87 13.65 26.62
C ILE A 358 26.87 13.36 27.75
N LEU A 359 28.14 13.08 27.42
CA LEU A 359 29.18 12.77 28.40
C LEU A 359 29.87 14.01 28.98
N ILE A 360 29.62 15.19 28.40
CA ILE A 360 30.26 16.46 28.78
C ILE A 360 29.32 17.22 29.73
N GLU A 361 29.71 17.40 30.99
CA GLU A 361 28.89 18.09 32.02
C GLU A 361 28.93 19.64 31.92
N ASP A 362 29.64 20.23 30.95
CA ASP A 362 29.94 21.67 30.90
C ASP A 362 28.99 22.54 30.06
N ASN A 363 28.56 23.66 30.67
CA ASN A 363 27.55 24.60 30.18
C ASN A 363 28.02 25.59 29.09
N SER A 364 29.20 25.40 28.49
CA SER A 364 29.68 26.25 27.40
C SER A 364 29.24 25.69 26.05
N ARG A 365 28.05 26.10 25.59
CA ARG A 365 27.57 25.87 24.21
C ARG A 365 28.47 26.60 23.21
N GLY A 366 29.59 25.99 22.85
CA GLY A 366 30.19 26.14 21.53
C GLY A 366 29.61 25.04 20.64
N SER A 367 28.85 25.42 19.62
CA SER A 367 28.31 24.54 18.58
C SER A 367 29.46 23.88 17.80
N VAL A 368 30.06 22.80 18.33
CA VAL A 368 30.94 21.93 17.55
C VAL A 368 30.06 20.86 16.92
N SER A 369 29.68 21.12 15.68
CA SER A 369 28.97 20.19 14.80
C SER A 369 29.82 18.93 14.57
N TYR A 370 29.63 17.91 15.40
CA TYR A 370 29.94 16.51 15.05
C TYR A 370 28.82 15.88 14.20
N GLY A 371 27.89 16.69 13.69
CA GLY A 371 26.70 16.26 12.94
C GLY A 371 26.95 15.75 11.52
N GLU A 372 28.16 15.89 10.97
CA GLU A 372 28.45 15.42 9.60
C GLU A 372 28.69 13.90 9.51
N LYS A 373 29.13 13.23 10.60
CA LYS A 373 29.40 11.77 10.56
C LYS A 373 28.15 10.89 10.71
N LEU A 374 27.05 11.44 11.24
CA LEU A 374 25.76 10.73 11.42
C LEU A 374 24.75 11.00 10.30
N GLN A 375 24.96 11.99 9.43
CA GLN A 375 24.03 12.37 8.36
C GLN A 375 23.67 11.24 7.37
N ASN A 376 24.51 10.20 7.28
CA ASN A 376 24.33 9.03 6.41
C ASN A 376 23.43 7.91 6.96
N ARG A 377 22.90 8.01 8.19
CA ARG A 377 21.98 6.99 8.75
C ARG A 377 20.51 7.27 8.38
N GLY A 378 19.79 6.23 7.94
CA GLY A 378 18.40 6.27 7.50
C GLY A 378 18.21 6.37 5.98
N LEU A 379 17.62 7.47 5.50
CA LEU A 379 17.25 7.62 4.08
C LEU A 379 18.40 8.14 3.18
N GLY A 380 19.52 8.64 3.72
CA GLY A 380 20.61 9.20 2.91
C GLY A 380 20.11 10.23 1.88
N ASN A 381 20.51 10.06 0.61
CA ASN A 381 20.06 10.91 -0.51
C ASN A 381 18.55 10.80 -0.79
N LEU A 382 17.88 9.73 -0.34
CA LEU A 382 16.44 9.57 -0.53
C LEU A 382 15.59 10.49 0.35
N LYS A 383 16.17 11.19 1.34
CA LYS A 383 15.46 12.20 2.16
C LYS A 383 14.80 13.29 1.31
N ILE A 384 15.31 13.51 0.10
CA ILE A 384 14.76 14.49 -0.84
C ILE A 384 13.46 14.00 -1.49
N MET A 385 13.33 12.67 -1.66
CA MET A 385 12.29 12.02 -2.47
C MET A 385 11.24 11.32 -1.60
N PHE A 386 11.62 10.92 -0.39
CA PHE A 386 10.79 10.21 0.57
C PHE A 386 10.75 10.94 1.89
N PHE A 387 9.55 11.21 2.37
CA PHE A 387 9.25 12.10 3.50
C PHE A 387 8.57 11.32 4.62
N ASN A 388 8.39 11.97 5.78
CA ASN A 388 7.77 11.39 6.97
C ASN A 388 8.38 10.02 7.37
N PRO A 389 9.73 9.90 7.48
CA PRO A 389 10.36 8.62 7.75
C PRO A 389 10.06 8.14 9.17
N ILE A 390 9.57 6.92 9.27
CA ILE A 390 9.41 6.18 10.52
C ILE A 390 10.58 5.22 10.63
N LYS A 391 11.35 5.32 11.72
CA LYS A 391 12.55 4.51 11.98
C LYS A 391 12.32 3.61 13.19
N LYS A 392 12.76 2.35 13.11
CA LYS A 392 12.86 1.41 14.23
C LYS A 392 14.21 0.71 14.18
N THR A 393 14.85 0.52 15.32
CA THR A 393 16.17 -0.08 15.43
C THR A 393 16.13 -1.40 16.19
N PHE A 394 17.01 -2.32 15.79
CA PHE A 394 17.09 -3.68 16.30
C PHE A 394 18.53 -4.15 16.35
N ARG A 395 18.86 -5.02 17.31
CA ARG A 395 20.15 -5.71 17.37
C ARG A 395 19.96 -7.22 17.49
N PHE A 396 20.72 -7.97 16.69
CA PHE A 396 20.63 -9.43 16.62
C PHE A 396 21.99 -10.06 16.88
N ASP A 397 22.00 -11.19 17.57
CA ASP A 397 23.21 -12.01 17.65
C ASP A 397 23.46 -12.76 16.35
N THR A 398 24.72 -12.83 15.92
CA THR A 398 25.15 -13.67 14.80
C THR A 398 25.69 -15.00 15.30
N ASN A 399 25.82 -15.98 14.40
CA ASN A 399 26.51 -17.25 14.69
C ASN A 399 27.97 -17.05 15.12
N LYS A 400 28.55 -15.87 14.89
CA LYS A 400 29.87 -15.48 15.42
C LYS A 400 29.64 -14.80 16.77
N ALA A 401 29.91 -15.52 17.87
CA ALA A 401 29.61 -15.15 19.26
C ALA A 401 30.17 -13.79 19.79
N ARG A 402 30.76 -12.96 18.92
CA ARG A 402 31.28 -11.62 19.23
C ARG A 402 30.70 -10.49 18.36
N MET A 403 29.84 -10.79 17.39
CA MET A 403 29.34 -9.79 16.44
C MET A 403 27.81 -9.71 16.51
N GLN A 404 27.29 -8.50 16.77
CA GLN A 404 25.86 -8.21 16.72
C GLN A 404 25.55 -7.44 15.44
N LEU A 405 24.48 -7.85 14.74
CA LEU A 405 23.94 -7.09 13.61
C LEU A 405 23.18 -5.90 14.17
N PHE A 406 23.53 -4.69 13.72
CA PHE A 406 22.71 -3.50 13.97
C PHE A 406 21.85 -3.23 12.74
N VAL A 407 20.53 -3.29 12.91
CA VAL A 407 19.57 -3.15 11.83
C VAL A 407 18.63 -1.99 12.10
N GLN A 408 18.43 -1.16 11.09
CA GLN A 408 17.48 -0.06 11.09
C GLN A 408 16.42 -0.32 10.03
N GLU A 409 15.17 -0.44 10.47
CA GLU A 409 14.01 -0.49 9.61
C GLU A 409 13.45 0.92 9.40
N VAL A 410 13.25 1.32 8.15
CA VAL A 410 12.71 2.62 7.77
C VAL A 410 11.50 2.45 6.85
N MET A 411 10.40 3.12 7.17
CA MET A 411 9.27 3.28 6.26
C MET A 411 9.07 4.75 5.95
N ALA A 412 8.96 5.13 4.69
CA ALA A 412 8.82 6.53 4.28
C ALA A 412 7.81 6.70 3.14
N GLU A 413 7.15 7.85 3.11
CA GLU A 413 6.10 8.17 2.14
C GLU A 413 6.70 8.79 0.88
N PHE A 414 6.18 8.41 -0.29
CA PHE A 414 6.67 8.94 -1.56
C PHE A 414 6.13 10.35 -1.82
N LYS A 415 7.03 11.33 -1.96
CA LYS A 415 6.68 12.76 -2.04
C LYS A 415 5.71 13.10 -3.18
N TRP A 416 5.83 12.45 -4.34
CA TRP A 416 5.05 12.77 -5.55
C TRP A 416 3.88 11.82 -5.82
N ASN A 417 3.38 11.14 -4.78
CA ASN A 417 2.25 10.22 -4.90
C ASN A 417 0.99 10.89 -5.47
N TYR A 418 0.80 12.19 -5.26
CA TYR A 418 -0.32 12.98 -5.80
C TYR A 418 0.06 13.76 -7.07
N THR A 419 1.30 14.20 -7.17
CA THR A 419 1.76 15.05 -8.28
C THR A 419 1.88 14.28 -9.60
N LEU A 420 2.35 13.03 -9.57
CA LEU A 420 2.46 12.21 -10.79
C LEU A 420 1.09 11.87 -11.39
N PRO A 421 0.07 11.42 -10.62
CA PRO A 421 -1.30 11.29 -11.13
C PRO A 421 -1.85 12.58 -11.72
N LEU A 422 -1.58 13.74 -11.11
CA LEU A 422 -2.01 15.03 -11.64
C LEU A 422 -1.37 15.34 -13.00
N GLN A 423 -0.08 15.03 -13.18
CA GLN A 423 0.60 15.17 -14.46
C GLN A 423 0.01 14.23 -15.51
N LEU A 424 -0.23 12.95 -15.17
CA LEU A 424 -0.85 11.99 -16.09
C LEU A 424 -2.25 12.43 -16.52
N LEU A 425 -3.09 12.89 -15.58
CA LEU A 425 -4.42 13.38 -15.92
C LEU A 425 -4.37 14.55 -16.92
N LYS A 426 -3.39 15.47 -16.77
CA LYS A 426 -3.19 16.55 -17.74
C LYS A 426 -2.82 16.03 -19.13
N LEU A 427 -1.92 15.04 -19.19
CA LEU A 427 -1.55 14.39 -20.46
C LEU A 427 -2.74 13.64 -21.08
N PHE A 428 -3.55 12.92 -20.28
CA PHE A 428 -4.75 12.27 -20.79
C PHE A 428 -5.75 13.27 -21.34
N ILE A 429 -5.97 14.42 -20.67
CA ILE A 429 -6.83 15.50 -21.18
C ILE A 429 -6.32 16.04 -22.52
N GLU A 430 -5.01 16.20 -22.66
CA GLU A 430 -4.38 16.64 -23.91
C GLU A 430 -4.64 15.62 -25.04
N GLU A 431 -4.39 14.34 -24.80
CA GLU A 431 -4.69 13.28 -25.78
C GLU A 431 -6.18 13.23 -26.14
N GLU A 432 -7.10 13.33 -25.16
CA GLU A 432 -8.53 13.34 -25.47
C GLU A 432 -8.92 14.52 -26.36
N ARG A 433 -8.34 15.70 -26.14
CA ARG A 433 -8.57 16.88 -26.99
C ARG A 433 -8.02 16.69 -28.40
N GLU A 434 -6.84 16.07 -28.53
CA GLU A 434 -6.31 15.71 -29.84
C GLU A 434 -7.21 14.71 -30.58
N ARG A 435 -7.79 13.73 -29.86
CA ARG A 435 -8.75 12.78 -30.44
C ARG A 435 -10.04 13.46 -30.88
N ILE A 436 -10.55 14.42 -30.11
CA ILE A 436 -11.67 15.27 -30.51
C ILE A 436 -11.34 16.01 -31.82
N ASN A 437 -10.17 16.65 -31.90
CA ASN A 437 -9.74 17.37 -33.10
C ASN A 437 -9.65 16.42 -34.31
N MET A 438 -9.05 15.23 -34.14
CA MET A 438 -8.97 14.22 -35.21
C MET A 438 -10.35 13.74 -35.68
N LEU A 439 -11.29 13.51 -34.77
CA LEU A 439 -12.66 13.13 -35.12
C LEU A 439 -13.43 14.26 -35.81
N GLN A 440 -13.13 15.52 -35.47
CA GLN A 440 -13.66 16.69 -36.18
C GLN A 440 -13.07 16.81 -37.59
N ASP A 441 -11.76 16.57 -37.74
CA ASP A 441 -11.03 16.61 -39.02
C ASP A 441 -11.48 15.53 -40.01
N LEU A 442 -12.14 14.46 -39.55
CA LEU A 442 -12.78 13.49 -40.44
C LEU A 442 -13.88 14.12 -41.32
N GLY A 443 -14.43 15.26 -40.91
CA GLY A 443 -15.49 15.99 -41.61
C GLY A 443 -16.86 15.31 -41.50
N GLU A 444 -17.82 15.81 -42.27
CA GLU A 444 -19.13 15.17 -42.40
C GLU A 444 -19.01 13.85 -43.17
N LEU A 445 -19.59 12.79 -42.59
CA LEU A 445 -19.60 11.44 -43.14
C LEU A 445 -21.05 11.03 -43.43
N VAL A 446 -21.23 9.98 -44.24
CA VAL A 446 -22.56 9.38 -44.45
C VAL A 446 -23.17 8.97 -43.10
N GLU A 447 -24.51 9.05 -43.00
CA GLU A 447 -25.27 9.03 -41.74
C GLU A 447 -24.88 7.87 -40.78
N THR A 448 -24.61 6.68 -41.32
CA THR A 448 -24.20 5.50 -40.57
C THR A 448 -22.88 5.70 -39.81
N PHE A 449 -21.89 6.36 -40.42
CA PHE A 449 -20.61 6.67 -39.79
C PHE A 449 -20.66 7.95 -38.97
N ASN A 450 -21.48 8.93 -39.38
CA ASN A 450 -21.60 10.17 -38.65
C ASN A 450 -22.20 9.97 -37.24
N ARG A 451 -23.15 9.03 -37.09
CA ARG A 451 -23.68 8.66 -35.76
C ARG A 451 -22.57 8.13 -34.84
N CYS A 452 -21.80 7.14 -35.30
CA CYS A 452 -20.70 6.58 -34.51
C CYS A 452 -19.62 7.63 -34.21
N ARG A 453 -19.31 8.51 -35.17
CA ARG A 453 -18.38 9.63 -34.99
C ARG A 453 -18.86 10.56 -33.87
N GLN A 454 -20.16 10.88 -33.85
CA GLN A 454 -20.75 11.73 -32.82
C GLN A 454 -20.72 11.05 -31.45
N GLU A 455 -21.05 9.75 -31.36
CA GLU A 455 -20.94 8.99 -30.11
C GLU A 455 -19.50 8.97 -29.58
N CYS A 456 -18.51 8.81 -30.46
CA CYS A 456 -17.10 8.88 -30.07
C CYS A 456 -16.70 10.29 -29.60
N LEU A 457 -17.17 11.35 -30.28
CA LEU A 457 -16.94 12.73 -29.86
C LEU A 457 -17.51 13.00 -28.47
N ASP A 458 -18.75 12.60 -28.22
CA ASP A 458 -19.42 12.76 -26.93
C ASP A 458 -18.68 11.99 -25.83
N PHE A 459 -18.19 10.79 -26.14
CA PHE A 459 -17.33 9.99 -25.26
C PHE A 459 -16.03 10.72 -24.88
N HIS A 460 -15.27 11.23 -25.85
CA HIS A 460 -14.02 11.93 -25.57
C HIS A 460 -14.26 13.24 -24.80
N MET A 461 -15.32 13.99 -25.13
CA MET A 461 -15.75 15.18 -24.37
C MET A 461 -16.12 14.85 -22.93
N SER A 462 -16.85 13.74 -22.73
CA SER A 462 -17.17 13.22 -21.39
C SER A 462 -15.91 12.86 -20.61
N SER A 463 -14.94 12.20 -21.26
CA SER A 463 -13.66 11.83 -20.67
C SER A 463 -12.83 13.06 -20.25
N VAL A 464 -12.74 14.09 -21.11
CA VAL A 464 -12.12 15.38 -20.76
C VAL A 464 -12.78 15.97 -19.51
N THR A 465 -14.10 15.96 -19.43
CA THR A 465 -14.85 16.49 -18.29
C THR A 465 -14.53 15.70 -17.01
N MET A 466 -14.53 14.37 -17.08
CA MET A 466 -14.21 13.50 -15.95
C MET A 466 -12.77 13.70 -15.46
N TYR A 467 -11.78 13.66 -16.34
CA TYR A 467 -10.38 13.88 -15.97
C TYR A 467 -10.12 15.29 -15.43
N THR A 468 -10.78 16.31 -16.00
CA THR A 468 -10.70 17.70 -15.52
C THR A 468 -11.26 17.81 -14.11
N GLN A 469 -12.36 17.12 -13.81
CA GLN A 469 -12.92 17.08 -12.46
C GLN A 469 -11.97 16.38 -11.48
N SER A 470 -11.41 15.22 -11.86
CA SER A 470 -10.40 14.53 -11.04
C SER A 470 -9.15 15.40 -10.80
N CYS A 471 -8.69 16.17 -11.79
CA CYS A 471 -7.59 17.14 -11.63
C CYS A 471 -7.91 18.19 -10.58
N ARG A 472 -9.12 18.76 -10.62
CA ARG A 472 -9.56 19.79 -9.67
C ARG A 472 -9.60 19.23 -8.25
N SER A 473 -10.28 18.09 -8.06
CA SER A 473 -10.34 17.40 -6.77
C SER A 473 -8.95 17.12 -6.22
N LEU A 474 -8.05 16.57 -7.04
CA LEU A 474 -6.69 16.24 -6.60
C LEU A 474 -5.85 17.47 -6.26
N SER A 475 -6.02 18.57 -7.00
CA SER A 475 -5.29 19.83 -6.76
C SER A 475 -5.72 20.48 -5.44
N THR A 476 -7.01 20.48 -5.14
CA THR A 476 -7.56 21.02 -3.87
C THR A 476 -7.27 20.11 -2.68
N ALA A 477 -7.16 18.82 -2.91
CA ALA A 477 -7.07 17.81 -1.87
C ALA A 477 -5.66 17.48 -1.41
N THR A 478 -4.61 18.10 -1.97
CA THR A 478 -3.21 17.83 -1.60
C THR A 478 -3.02 18.04 -0.08
N PRO A 479 -2.95 16.98 0.75
CA PRO A 479 -2.98 17.15 2.20
C PRO A 479 -1.64 17.70 2.67
N GLN A 480 -1.65 18.67 3.59
CA GLN A 480 -0.42 19.19 4.20
C GLN A 480 0.27 18.16 5.12
N GLU A 481 -0.43 17.10 5.55
CA GLU A 481 0.08 16.17 6.59
C GLU A 481 0.38 14.73 6.11
N SER A 482 -0.33 14.18 5.11
CA SER A 482 -0.14 12.80 4.64
C SER A 482 0.15 12.75 3.14
N LEU A 483 1.30 12.18 2.76
CA LEU A 483 1.75 12.08 1.37
C LEU A 483 1.33 10.78 0.69
N PHE A 484 0.42 10.00 1.28
CA PHE A 484 -0.13 8.79 0.68
C PHE A 484 -1.66 8.66 0.84
N LYS A 485 -2.30 7.93 -0.08
CA LYS A 485 -3.73 7.58 0.00
C LYS A 485 -3.96 6.42 0.95
N ALA A 486 -4.65 6.67 2.06
CA ALA A 486 -4.99 5.65 3.05
C ALA A 486 -5.97 4.60 2.50
N SER A 487 -5.87 3.37 3.01
CA SER A 487 -6.71 2.23 2.60
C SER A 487 -8.18 2.32 3.05
N SER A 488 -8.49 3.18 4.03
CA SER A 488 -9.84 3.52 4.46
C SER A 488 -10.62 4.23 3.34
N ILE A 489 -9.96 5.11 2.58
CA ILE A 489 -10.54 5.88 1.47
C ILE A 489 -10.24 5.26 0.09
N LYS A 490 -9.93 3.96 0.02
CA LYS A 490 -9.57 3.28 -1.25
C LYS A 490 -10.60 3.44 -2.36
N ALA A 491 -11.89 3.45 -2.01
CA ALA A 491 -13.01 3.55 -2.94
C ALA A 491 -13.47 5.00 -3.19
N ASP A 492 -12.81 5.97 -2.56
CA ASP A 492 -13.09 7.38 -2.78
C ASP A 492 -12.71 7.78 -4.20
N LYS A 493 -13.66 8.43 -4.88
CA LYS A 493 -13.57 8.84 -6.28
C LYS A 493 -12.63 10.03 -6.45
N GLU A 494 -12.53 10.92 -5.45
CA GLU A 494 -11.67 12.11 -5.54
C GLU A 494 -10.18 11.76 -5.68
N TYR A 495 -9.79 10.59 -5.15
CA TYR A 495 -8.42 10.10 -5.17
C TYR A 495 -8.25 8.85 -6.04
N GLU A 496 -9.17 8.58 -6.97
CA GLU A 496 -9.19 7.28 -7.67
C GLU A 496 -7.92 7.02 -8.49
N PHE A 497 -7.26 8.06 -9.01
CA PHE A 497 -6.00 7.97 -9.77
C PHE A 497 -4.74 7.87 -8.90
N VAL A 498 -4.87 7.97 -7.57
CA VAL A 498 -3.74 7.94 -6.62
C VAL A 498 -3.52 6.51 -6.10
N PRO A 499 -2.29 5.97 -6.16
CA PRO A 499 -1.99 4.67 -5.58
C PRO A 499 -2.26 4.63 -4.08
N ILE A 500 -2.79 3.51 -3.62
CA ILE A 500 -3.10 3.29 -2.21
C ILE A 500 -1.82 2.88 -1.47
N ASN A 501 -1.57 3.48 -0.31
CA ASN A 501 -0.59 3.00 0.67
C ASN A 501 0.85 2.87 0.14
N LEU A 502 1.26 3.77 -0.75
CA LEU A 502 2.59 3.76 -1.39
C LEU A 502 3.69 4.22 -0.43
N HIS A 503 4.58 3.30 -0.07
CA HIS A 503 5.70 3.56 0.85
C HIS A 503 6.99 2.89 0.36
N LEU A 504 8.12 3.56 0.60
CA LEU A 504 9.42 2.91 0.66
C LEU A 504 9.52 2.14 1.98
N GLN A 505 9.99 0.90 1.89
CA GLN A 505 10.35 0.05 3.01
C GLN A 505 11.83 -0.30 2.86
N ARG A 506 12.66 0.22 3.77
CA ARG A 506 14.12 0.03 3.78
C ARG A 506 14.54 -0.74 5.02
N MET A 507 15.42 -1.70 4.83
CA MET A 507 16.21 -2.29 5.91
C MET A 507 17.68 -1.93 5.68
N GLN A 508 18.24 -1.15 6.61
CA GLN A 508 19.64 -0.76 6.59
C GLN A 508 20.39 -1.58 7.66
N LEU A 509 21.45 -2.26 7.27
CA LEU A 509 22.41 -2.86 8.20
C LEU A 509 23.58 -1.91 8.36
N ILE A 510 24.03 -1.76 9.60
CA ILE A 510 25.09 -0.84 9.98
C ILE A 510 26.22 -1.66 10.62
N ASP A 511 27.39 -1.66 10.01
CA ASP A 511 28.61 -2.17 10.64
C ASP A 511 29.28 -1.02 11.38
N GLU A 512 29.17 -1.02 12.70
CA GLU A 512 29.74 0.03 13.55
C GLU A 512 31.28 0.04 13.55
N ASN A 513 31.95 -1.07 13.20
CA ASN A 513 33.41 -1.13 13.19
C ASN A 513 34.01 -0.48 11.93
N THR A 514 33.40 -0.74 10.78
CA THR A 514 33.85 -0.19 9.48
C THR A 514 33.09 1.09 9.10
N ASN A 515 32.04 1.43 9.85
CA ASN A 515 31.07 2.48 9.54
C ASN A 515 30.49 2.36 8.12
N THR A 516 30.35 1.12 7.63
CA THR A 516 29.71 0.83 6.35
C THR A 516 28.25 0.45 6.56
N THR A 517 27.43 0.70 5.54
CA THR A 517 26.01 0.35 5.59
C THR A 517 25.57 -0.39 4.35
N CYS A 518 24.72 -1.39 4.52
CA CYS A 518 24.08 -2.12 3.45
C CYS A 518 22.58 -1.85 3.47
N CYS A 519 21.99 -1.43 2.35
CA CYS A 519 20.57 -1.06 2.24
C CYS A 519 19.80 -2.08 1.39
N TYR A 520 18.65 -2.52 1.90
CA TYR A 520 17.68 -3.33 1.19
C TYR A 520 16.36 -2.59 1.09
N ASP A 521 16.04 -2.13 -0.11
CA ASP A 521 14.80 -1.42 -0.40
C ASP A 521 13.75 -2.36 -1.02
N CYS A 522 12.49 -2.13 -0.67
CA CYS A 522 11.32 -2.57 -1.42
C CYS A 522 10.23 -1.49 -1.36
N ILE A 523 9.40 -1.42 -2.40
CA ILE A 523 8.26 -0.53 -2.44
C ILE A 523 7.01 -1.31 -2.07
N THR A 524 6.27 -0.83 -1.08
CA THR A 524 5.01 -1.43 -0.65
C THR A 524 3.84 -0.58 -1.11
N HIS A 525 2.79 -1.20 -1.65
CA HIS A 525 1.61 -0.50 -2.15
C HIS A 525 0.35 -1.40 -2.15
N GLY A 526 -0.83 -0.77 -2.24
CA GLY A 526 -2.08 -1.46 -2.56
C GLY A 526 -2.15 -1.87 -4.03
N SER A 527 -2.97 -2.87 -4.36
CA SER A 527 -3.12 -3.35 -5.75
C SER A 527 -3.47 -2.22 -6.72
N LEU A 528 -2.89 -2.29 -7.93
CA LEU A 528 -3.08 -1.33 -9.00
C LEU A 528 -4.46 -1.57 -9.66
N ALA A 529 -5.52 -1.06 -9.03
CA ALA A 529 -6.89 -1.40 -9.39
C ALA A 529 -7.87 -0.24 -9.18
N ALA A 530 -8.93 -0.22 -9.99
CA ALA A 530 -9.95 0.82 -9.97
C ALA A 530 -11.03 0.54 -8.91
N PHE A 531 -10.68 0.67 -7.63
CA PHE A 531 -11.59 0.36 -6.50
C PHE A 531 -12.90 1.16 -6.52
N SER A 532 -12.89 2.41 -7.00
CA SER A 532 -14.07 3.27 -7.15
C SER A 532 -15.13 2.67 -8.09
N GLN A 533 -14.71 1.86 -9.06
CA GLN A 533 -15.58 1.26 -10.07
C GLN A 533 -16.15 -0.11 -9.67
N LYS A 534 -15.68 -0.71 -8.58
CA LYS A 534 -16.05 -2.06 -8.13
C LYS A 534 -15.73 -3.13 -9.20
N PHE A 535 -16.13 -4.38 -8.94
CA PHE A 535 -15.72 -5.56 -9.72
C PHE A 535 -16.88 -6.50 -10.08
N LYS A 536 -18.11 -5.97 -10.17
CA LYS A 536 -19.30 -6.79 -10.45
C LYS A 536 -19.25 -7.46 -11.84
N SER A 537 -18.70 -6.76 -12.83
CA SER A 537 -18.54 -7.25 -14.20
C SER A 537 -17.14 -7.85 -14.47
N GLY A 538 -16.41 -8.23 -13.41
CA GLY A 538 -14.98 -8.53 -13.51
C GLY A 538 -14.11 -7.27 -13.49
N GLY A 539 -12.80 -7.48 -13.59
CA GLY A 539 -11.78 -6.46 -13.77
C GLY A 539 -11.32 -6.34 -15.21
N LEU A 540 -10.32 -5.50 -15.42
CA LEU A 540 -9.90 -4.99 -16.72
C LEU A 540 -9.50 -6.09 -17.71
N LEU A 541 -8.75 -7.12 -17.26
CA LEU A 541 -8.33 -8.23 -18.10
C LEU A 541 -9.51 -8.92 -18.79
N ARG A 542 -10.55 -9.24 -18.02
CA ARG A 542 -11.74 -9.93 -18.53
C ARG A 542 -12.49 -9.06 -19.53
N ILE A 543 -12.71 -7.79 -19.17
CA ILE A 543 -13.45 -6.85 -20.03
C ILE A 543 -12.68 -6.62 -21.36
N LEU A 544 -11.34 -6.64 -21.32
CA LEU A 544 -10.50 -6.58 -22.52
C LEU A 544 -10.56 -7.88 -23.35
N GLU A 545 -10.63 -9.04 -22.70
CA GLU A 545 -10.79 -10.32 -23.38
C GLU A 545 -12.16 -10.43 -24.05
N ASP A 546 -13.23 -10.01 -23.37
CA ASP A 546 -14.58 -9.91 -23.92
C ASP A 546 -14.60 -9.03 -25.19
N LEU A 547 -13.98 -7.84 -25.14
CA LEU A 547 -13.86 -6.95 -26.31
C LEU A 547 -13.04 -7.59 -27.45
N ARG A 548 -12.00 -8.36 -27.13
CA ARG A 548 -11.18 -9.02 -28.14
C ARG A 548 -11.95 -10.15 -28.82
N GLU A 549 -12.76 -10.88 -28.08
CA GLU A 549 -13.63 -11.93 -28.61
C GLU A 549 -14.70 -11.36 -29.54
N THR A 550 -15.31 -10.21 -29.20
CA THR A 550 -16.30 -9.57 -30.10
C THR A 550 -15.67 -9.04 -31.39
N ARG A 551 -14.38 -8.67 -31.39
CA ARG A 551 -13.65 -8.22 -32.58
C ARG A 551 -13.08 -9.34 -33.44
N ALA A 552 -13.05 -10.59 -32.96
CA ALA A 552 -12.48 -11.71 -33.71
C ALA A 552 -13.48 -12.21 -34.77
N PRO A 553 -13.13 -12.25 -36.07
CA PRO A 553 -14.01 -12.84 -37.07
C PRO A 553 -14.18 -14.35 -36.82
N GLU A 554 -15.37 -14.88 -37.09
CA GLU A 554 -15.70 -16.31 -36.93
C GLU A 554 -14.60 -17.19 -37.57
N GLY A 555 -14.03 -18.11 -36.77
CA GLY A 555 -13.04 -19.09 -37.23
C GLY A 555 -11.57 -18.63 -37.25
N CYS A 556 -11.23 -17.42 -36.76
CA CYS A 556 -9.84 -16.94 -36.70
C CYS A 556 -9.35 -16.68 -35.25
N HIS A 557 -9.37 -17.68 -34.39
CA HIS A 557 -8.70 -17.58 -33.09
C HIS A 557 -7.18 -17.42 -33.27
N GLY A 558 -6.63 -16.26 -32.88
CA GLY A 558 -5.18 -16.03 -32.83
C GLY A 558 -4.54 -15.20 -33.96
N LYS A 559 -5.31 -14.61 -34.89
CA LYS A 559 -4.77 -13.62 -35.87
C LYS A 559 -4.69 -12.22 -35.25
N GLN A 560 -3.64 -11.45 -35.57
CA GLN A 560 -3.55 -10.02 -35.22
C GLN A 560 -4.78 -9.28 -35.73
N SER A 561 -5.42 -8.50 -34.85
CA SER A 561 -6.54 -7.64 -35.22
C SER A 561 -6.07 -6.53 -36.17
N LYS A 562 -7.02 -5.89 -36.86
CA LYS A 562 -6.72 -4.70 -37.67
C LYS A 562 -6.21 -3.55 -36.77
N LEU A 563 -6.73 -3.40 -35.54
CA LEU A 563 -6.16 -2.51 -34.50
C LEU A 563 -4.70 -2.84 -34.16
N ASP A 564 -4.34 -4.11 -33.94
CA ASP A 564 -2.94 -4.50 -33.66
C ASP A 564 -2.00 -4.02 -34.77
N ARG A 565 -2.42 -4.26 -36.03
CA ARG A 565 -1.66 -3.83 -37.21
C ARG A 565 -1.62 -2.31 -37.35
N ALA A 566 -2.71 -1.61 -37.06
CA ALA A 566 -2.77 -0.15 -37.10
C ALA A 566 -1.81 0.49 -36.09
N CYS A 567 -1.81 0.03 -34.84
CA CYS A 567 -0.85 0.50 -33.83
C CYS A 567 0.60 0.24 -34.26
N HIS A 568 0.87 -0.95 -34.78
CA HIS A 568 2.20 -1.31 -35.28
C HIS A 568 2.68 -0.40 -36.42
N LEU A 569 1.80 -0.12 -37.39
CA LEU A 569 2.12 0.77 -38.51
C LEU A 569 2.36 2.21 -38.06
N LEU A 570 1.58 2.74 -37.11
CA LEU A 570 1.81 4.06 -36.53
C LEU A 570 3.16 4.15 -35.82
N ASN A 571 3.54 3.14 -35.06
CA ASN A 571 4.83 3.12 -34.38
C ASN A 571 6.00 2.97 -35.34
N CYS A 572 5.85 2.18 -36.41
CA CYS A 572 6.83 2.14 -37.49
C CYS A 572 6.98 3.51 -38.18
N LEU A 573 5.86 4.19 -38.46
CA LEU A 573 5.87 5.55 -39.00
C LEU A 573 6.52 6.54 -38.03
N ALA A 574 6.23 6.48 -36.74
CA ALA A 574 6.85 7.33 -35.73
C ALA A 574 8.37 7.10 -35.66
N SER A 575 8.80 5.84 -35.69
CA SER A 575 10.23 5.49 -35.73
C SER A 575 10.93 6.05 -36.98
N LEU A 576 10.32 5.89 -38.15
CA LEU A 576 10.89 6.41 -39.41
C LEU A 576 10.87 7.94 -39.44
N LYS A 577 9.80 8.58 -38.96
CA LYS A 577 9.73 10.04 -38.78
C LYS A 577 10.90 10.54 -37.93
N HIS A 578 11.15 9.90 -36.79
CA HIS A 578 12.25 10.27 -35.89
C HIS A 578 13.62 10.03 -36.54
N ALA A 579 13.78 8.91 -37.25
CA ALA A 579 14.99 8.61 -37.99
C ALA A 579 15.27 9.66 -39.08
N VAL A 580 14.25 10.05 -39.85
CA VAL A 580 14.37 11.09 -40.87
C VAL A 580 14.71 12.45 -40.25
N HIS A 581 14.04 12.85 -39.16
CA HIS A 581 14.37 14.10 -38.45
C HIS A 581 15.82 14.11 -37.94
N PHE A 582 16.31 12.98 -37.43
CA PHE A 582 17.71 12.82 -37.03
C PHE A 582 18.66 12.97 -38.23
N ARG A 583 18.34 12.36 -39.38
CA ARG A 583 19.14 12.49 -40.62
C ARG A 583 19.12 13.91 -41.17
N CYS A 584 17.98 14.60 -41.13
CA CYS A 584 17.87 16.02 -41.46
C CYS A 584 18.80 16.88 -40.59
N SER A 585 18.81 16.64 -39.28
CA SER A 585 19.69 17.36 -38.34
C SER A 585 21.18 17.06 -38.62
N ARG A 586 21.50 15.80 -38.94
CA ARG A 586 22.85 15.42 -39.38
C ARG A 586 23.24 16.13 -40.68
N LEU A 587 22.34 16.22 -41.65
CA LEU A 587 22.59 16.90 -42.92
C LEU A 587 22.93 18.38 -42.70
N CYS A 588 22.14 19.09 -41.88
CA CYS A 588 22.44 20.48 -41.51
C CYS A 588 23.79 20.62 -40.79
N ARG A 589 24.12 19.70 -39.88
CA ARG A 589 25.41 19.70 -39.18
C ARG A 589 26.58 19.47 -40.13
N VAL A 590 26.44 18.59 -41.11
CA VAL A 590 27.48 18.35 -42.13
C VAL A 590 27.58 19.54 -43.08
N ALA A 591 26.46 20.20 -43.41
CA ALA A 591 26.48 21.44 -44.19
C ALA A 591 27.21 22.59 -43.47
N MET A 592 27.23 22.59 -42.13
CA MET A 592 27.90 23.62 -41.32
C MET A 592 29.43 23.47 -41.19
N GLN A 593 29.99 22.26 -41.33
CA GLN A 593 31.39 22.01 -40.97
C GLN A 593 32.01 20.77 -41.63
N GLY A 594 31.26 20.06 -42.47
CA GLY A 594 31.70 18.82 -43.12
C GLY A 594 32.20 19.04 -44.55
N THR A 595 32.67 17.95 -45.13
CA THR A 595 33.15 17.91 -46.52
C THR A 595 32.03 17.64 -47.52
N ALA A 596 32.27 17.95 -48.80
CA ALA A 596 31.33 17.63 -49.89
C ALA A 596 30.98 16.12 -49.97
N ALA A 597 31.96 15.25 -49.68
CA ALA A 597 31.76 13.81 -49.65
C ALA A 597 30.85 13.38 -48.49
N GLU A 598 31.07 13.91 -47.29
CA GLU A 598 30.21 13.66 -46.13
C GLU A 598 28.80 14.21 -46.33
N LEU A 599 28.66 15.36 -47.01
CA LEU A 599 27.37 15.97 -47.31
C LEU A 599 26.56 15.09 -48.26
N LYS A 600 27.21 14.56 -49.29
CA LYS A 600 26.61 13.60 -50.22
C LYS A 600 26.17 12.31 -49.50
N GLU A 601 27.03 11.74 -48.65
CA GLU A 601 26.70 10.55 -47.86
C GLU A 601 25.51 10.81 -46.91
N ALA A 602 25.49 11.95 -46.23
CA ALA A 602 24.39 12.34 -45.35
C ALA A 602 23.06 12.45 -46.11
N MET A 603 23.09 12.99 -47.34
CA MET A 603 21.92 13.10 -48.21
C MET A 603 21.44 11.74 -48.74
N GLU A 604 22.36 10.86 -49.15
CA GLU A 604 22.03 9.50 -49.59
C GLU A 604 21.35 8.69 -48.46
N GLN A 605 21.86 8.82 -47.22
CA GLN A 605 21.26 8.18 -46.05
C GLN A 605 19.87 8.76 -45.72
N LEU A 606 19.68 10.07 -45.86
CA LEU A 606 18.37 10.72 -45.68
C LEU A 606 17.37 10.19 -46.72
N ASN A 607 17.77 10.14 -48.00
CA ASN A 607 16.93 9.64 -49.08
C ASN A 607 16.52 8.17 -48.85
N LEU A 608 17.44 7.32 -48.40
CA LEU A 608 17.13 5.92 -48.08
C LEU A 608 16.03 5.82 -47.01
N GLN A 609 16.13 6.61 -45.94
CA GLN A 609 15.13 6.62 -44.86
C GLN A 609 13.78 7.17 -45.32
N VAL A 610 13.76 8.19 -46.18
CA VAL A 610 12.50 8.69 -46.77
C VAL A 610 11.85 7.64 -47.67
N LYS A 611 12.63 6.93 -48.51
CA LYS A 611 12.11 5.84 -49.34
C LYS A 611 11.51 4.70 -48.52
N GLU A 612 12.13 4.34 -47.39
CA GLU A 612 11.56 3.35 -46.47
C GLU A 612 10.22 3.82 -45.88
N LEU A 613 10.13 5.10 -45.53
CA LEU A 613 8.90 5.74 -45.04
C LEU A 613 7.79 5.75 -46.09
N VAL A 614 8.08 6.14 -47.32
CA VAL A 614 7.08 6.14 -48.41
C VAL A 614 6.63 4.72 -48.74
N LYS A 615 7.55 3.76 -48.78
CA LYS A 615 7.22 2.34 -48.96
C LYS A 615 6.29 1.80 -47.86
N LEU A 616 6.44 2.27 -46.63
CA LEU A 616 5.53 1.90 -45.54
C LEU A 616 4.12 2.47 -45.76
N CYS A 617 4.01 3.66 -46.36
CA CYS A 617 2.73 4.28 -46.70
C CYS A 617 1.95 3.52 -47.80
N ASP A 618 2.62 2.71 -48.62
CA ASP A 618 1.98 1.80 -49.59
C ASP A 618 1.28 0.59 -48.93
N ASN A 619 1.26 0.51 -47.60
CA ASN A 619 0.59 -0.59 -46.90
C ASN A 619 -0.91 -0.64 -47.25
N PRO A 620 -1.46 -1.83 -47.58
CA PRO A 620 -2.87 -1.98 -47.93
C PRO A 620 -3.84 -1.42 -46.90
N ILE A 621 -3.49 -1.45 -45.60
CA ILE A 621 -4.36 -0.94 -44.53
C ILE A 621 -4.52 0.59 -44.63
N PHE A 622 -3.44 1.34 -44.93
CA PHE A 622 -3.54 2.79 -45.11
C PHE A 622 -4.37 3.13 -46.34
N ASN A 623 -4.10 2.46 -47.46
CA ASN A 623 -4.81 2.67 -48.72
C ASN A 623 -6.30 2.32 -48.59
N GLU A 624 -6.63 1.20 -47.95
CA GLU A 624 -8.02 0.79 -47.70
C GLU A 624 -8.74 1.80 -46.79
N ALA A 625 -8.13 2.15 -45.66
CA ALA A 625 -8.74 3.07 -44.70
C ALA A 625 -8.94 4.47 -45.28
N SER A 626 -7.96 5.00 -46.00
CA SER A 626 -8.04 6.30 -46.66
C SER A 626 -9.08 6.30 -47.78
N ALA A 627 -9.12 5.27 -48.64
CA ALA A 627 -10.10 5.17 -49.71
C ALA A 627 -11.53 5.07 -49.16
N GLN A 628 -11.76 4.31 -48.09
CA GLN A 628 -13.07 4.21 -47.45
C GLN A 628 -13.49 5.53 -46.79
N HIS A 629 -12.56 6.25 -46.14
CA HIS A 629 -12.82 7.57 -45.59
C HIS A 629 -13.26 8.56 -46.67
N MET A 630 -12.53 8.62 -47.80
CA MET A 630 -12.85 9.49 -48.92
C MET A 630 -14.22 9.16 -49.53
N ARG A 631 -14.54 7.88 -49.73
CA ARG A 631 -15.86 7.44 -50.22
C ARG A 631 -16.99 7.88 -49.30
N ALA A 632 -16.86 7.61 -48.00
CA ALA A 632 -17.86 7.98 -46.99
C ALA A 632 -18.13 9.49 -46.95
N ARG A 633 -17.10 10.31 -47.19
CA ARG A 633 -17.22 11.77 -47.26
C ARG A 633 -17.85 12.25 -48.58
N THR A 634 -17.48 11.68 -49.72
CA THR A 634 -18.07 12.00 -51.02
C THR A 634 -19.57 11.65 -51.05
N GLU A 635 -19.95 10.50 -50.50
CA GLU A 635 -21.35 10.10 -50.36
C GLU A 635 -22.15 11.07 -49.50
N ALA A 636 -21.59 11.54 -48.38
CA ALA A 636 -22.20 12.55 -47.52
C ALA A 636 -22.44 13.88 -48.28
N SER A 637 -21.43 14.35 -49.00
CA SER A 637 -21.51 15.57 -49.80
C SER A 637 -22.58 15.44 -50.89
N ASN A 638 -22.65 14.29 -51.56
CA ASN A 638 -23.65 14.04 -52.60
C ASN A 638 -25.07 13.99 -52.01
N ALA A 639 -25.25 13.37 -50.85
CA ALA A 639 -26.53 13.33 -50.15
C ALA A 639 -26.99 14.73 -49.70
N ALA A 640 -26.06 15.56 -49.19
CA ALA A 640 -26.34 16.95 -48.82
C ALA A 640 -26.74 17.80 -50.03
N MET A 641 -26.06 17.66 -51.17
CA MET A 641 -26.43 18.32 -52.42
C MET A 641 -27.81 17.86 -52.93
N ALA A 642 -28.12 16.56 -52.86
CA ALA A 642 -29.43 16.04 -53.25
C ALA A 642 -30.57 16.61 -52.37
N LEU A 643 -30.35 16.73 -51.07
CA LEU A 643 -31.30 17.36 -50.14
C LEU A 643 -31.50 18.86 -50.45
N GLN A 644 -30.42 19.60 -50.78
CA GLN A 644 -30.51 20.99 -51.21
C GLN A 644 -31.27 21.17 -52.54
N MET A 645 -31.04 20.29 -53.53
CA MET A 645 -31.79 20.34 -54.80
C MET A 645 -33.26 19.96 -54.61
N SER A 646 -33.58 19.05 -53.69
CA SER A 646 -34.97 18.67 -53.37
C SER A 646 -35.73 19.79 -52.64
N SER A 647 -35.06 20.58 -51.80
CA SER A 647 -35.63 21.72 -51.09
C SER A 647 -35.76 22.96 -51.98
N GLN A 648 -34.84 23.18 -52.93
CA GLN A 648 -35.00 24.21 -53.97
C GLN A 648 -36.17 23.91 -54.93
N ASN A 649 -36.39 22.65 -55.30
CA ASN A 649 -37.53 22.25 -56.13
C ASN A 649 -38.90 22.38 -55.42
N GLN A 650 -38.93 22.42 -54.08
CA GLN A 650 -40.15 22.71 -53.32
C GLN A 650 -40.42 24.21 -53.18
N LEU A 651 -39.38 25.06 -53.18
CA LEU A 651 -39.50 26.53 -53.14
C LEU A 651 -39.82 27.14 -54.51
N SER A 652 -39.56 26.44 -55.62
CA SER A 652 -39.97 26.86 -56.96
C SER A 652 -41.41 26.52 -57.33
N ALA A 653 -42.15 25.80 -56.46
CA ALA A 653 -43.55 25.42 -56.69
C ALA A 653 -44.58 26.36 -56.03
N THR A 654 -44.15 27.38 -55.27
CA THR A 654 -45.04 28.27 -54.50
C THR A 654 -44.88 29.77 -54.77
N ALA A 655 -44.09 30.17 -55.78
CA ALA A 655 -43.91 31.59 -56.13
C ALA A 655 -44.42 31.92 -57.55
N THR A 656 -45.75 31.86 -57.74
CA THR A 656 -46.42 32.63 -58.79
C THR A 656 -47.02 33.87 -58.13
N SER A 657 -46.34 35.01 -58.26
CA SER A 657 -46.94 36.34 -58.53
C SER A 657 -45.98 37.48 -58.16
N SER A 658 -46.01 38.49 -59.04
CA SER A 658 -45.51 39.87 -58.90
C SER A 658 -44.01 40.16 -59.08
N ASN A 659 -43.72 40.56 -60.32
CA ASN A 659 -42.65 41.47 -60.75
C ASN A 659 -42.50 42.72 -59.86
N LEU A 660 -41.26 43.21 -59.70
CA LEU A 660 -40.79 44.49 -60.30
C LEU A 660 -39.37 44.88 -59.82
N LEU A 661 -38.54 45.22 -60.82
CA LEU A 661 -37.46 46.21 -60.84
C LEU A 661 -36.07 45.90 -60.23
N GLN A 662 -35.16 45.56 -61.15
CA GLN A 662 -33.89 46.23 -61.46
C GLN A 662 -33.11 46.92 -60.33
N ALA A 663 -31.88 46.48 -60.09
CA ALA A 663 -30.67 47.27 -60.37
C ALA A 663 -29.40 46.41 -60.24
N GLU A 664 -28.49 46.65 -61.18
CA GLU A 664 -27.17 46.04 -61.37
C GLU A 664 -26.07 46.77 -60.54
N PRO A 665 -24.77 46.37 -60.60
CA PRO A 665 -23.85 46.30 -59.47
C PRO A 665 -22.83 47.44 -59.41
N THR A 666 -22.16 47.64 -58.28
CA THR A 666 -20.86 48.34 -58.25
C THR A 666 -19.97 47.87 -57.10
N ALA A 667 -18.67 48.05 -57.35
CA ALA A 667 -17.51 47.38 -56.79
C ALA A 667 -16.88 48.12 -55.57
N ALA A 668 -15.73 47.56 -55.15
CA ALA A 668 -14.65 48.16 -54.37
C ALA A 668 -14.82 48.11 -52.83
N SER A 669 -13.78 48.01 -52.00
CA SER A 669 -12.37 47.60 -52.07
C SER A 669 -11.81 47.83 -50.66
N ASN A 670 -10.91 46.96 -50.19
CA ASN A 670 -9.83 47.13 -49.20
C ASN A 670 -9.95 48.17 -48.05
N SER A 671 -9.63 47.75 -46.82
CA SER A 671 -8.44 48.23 -46.08
C SER A 671 -8.29 47.59 -44.69
N ASP A 672 -7.04 47.60 -44.25
CA ASP A 672 -6.40 46.92 -43.12
C ASP A 672 -6.69 47.47 -41.70
N ASP A 673 -6.19 46.69 -40.73
CA ASP A 673 -5.68 47.04 -39.39
C ASP A 673 -6.65 47.30 -38.21
N ALA A 674 -6.59 46.42 -37.18
CA ALA A 674 -5.85 46.69 -35.92
C ALA A 674 -6.24 45.73 -34.76
N LYS A 675 -5.24 45.52 -33.89
CA LYS A 675 -5.15 44.74 -32.63
C LYS A 675 -6.31 44.90 -31.62
N GLY A 676 -6.59 43.82 -30.86
CA GLY A 676 -7.26 43.94 -29.55
C GLY A 676 -7.79 42.61 -28.99
N THR A 677 -7.45 42.34 -27.73
CA THR A 677 -7.69 41.16 -26.87
C THR A 677 -9.15 40.79 -26.53
N ASP A 678 -9.30 39.49 -26.22
CA ASP A 678 -10.21 38.84 -25.26
C ASP A 678 -11.66 38.42 -25.58
N SER A 679 -11.85 37.11 -25.33
CA SER A 679 -13.02 36.42 -24.79
C SER A 679 -14.15 35.93 -25.72
N ASN A 680 -14.36 34.60 -25.64
CA ASN A 680 -15.64 33.89 -25.69
C ASN A 680 -16.73 34.42 -26.63
N ASN A 681 -16.65 34.03 -27.90
CA ASN A 681 -17.84 33.59 -28.65
C ASN A 681 -17.43 32.83 -29.93
N TRP A 682 -17.23 31.51 -29.85
CA TRP A 682 -17.04 30.71 -31.06
C TRP A 682 -18.41 30.44 -31.70
N ARG A 683 -18.98 31.44 -32.38
CA ARG A 683 -20.08 31.21 -33.31
C ARG A 683 -19.50 30.67 -34.62
N TRP A 684 -19.80 29.40 -34.86
CA TRP A 684 -19.55 28.71 -36.13
C TRP A 684 -20.15 29.52 -37.29
N THR A 685 -19.30 30.03 -38.17
CA THR A 685 -19.69 30.61 -39.47
C THR A 685 -18.97 29.77 -40.53
N GLY A 686 -19.73 29.12 -41.42
CA GLY A 686 -19.29 28.08 -42.36
C GLY A 686 -18.28 28.51 -43.45
N SER A 687 -17.50 29.57 -43.22
CA SER A 687 -16.61 30.19 -44.20
C SER A 687 -15.13 29.80 -44.04
N ASN A 688 -14.75 29.08 -42.98
CA ASN A 688 -13.36 28.64 -42.72
C ASN A 688 -13.00 27.26 -43.31
N PHE A 689 -13.85 26.70 -44.18
CA PHE A 689 -13.79 25.30 -44.63
C PHE A 689 -12.63 24.95 -45.60
N VAL A 690 -11.76 25.90 -45.99
CA VAL A 690 -10.79 25.74 -47.10
C VAL A 690 -9.32 25.64 -46.64
N ARG A 691 -9.00 25.55 -45.34
CA ARG A 691 -7.60 25.51 -44.85
C ARG A 691 -7.25 24.35 -43.93
N SER A 692 -7.79 23.15 -44.15
CA SER A 692 -7.26 21.95 -43.47
C SER A 692 -6.22 21.23 -44.34
N PRO A 693 -4.98 21.00 -43.87
CA PRO A 693 -3.95 20.24 -44.59
C PRO A 693 -4.30 18.76 -44.84
N THR A 694 -5.48 18.30 -44.41
CA THR A 694 -5.99 16.93 -44.57
C THR A 694 -6.81 16.70 -45.85
N MET A 695 -6.97 17.71 -46.73
CA MET A 695 -7.85 17.61 -47.91
C MET A 695 -7.25 16.95 -49.16
N GLU A 696 -5.93 16.87 -49.28
CA GLU A 696 -5.28 16.35 -50.48
C GLU A 696 -5.20 14.80 -50.44
N PRO A 697 -5.33 14.09 -51.57
CA PRO A 697 -5.33 12.62 -51.62
C PRO A 697 -4.10 12.00 -50.94
N TRP A 698 -4.26 10.80 -50.36
CA TRP A 698 -3.19 10.04 -49.69
C TRP A 698 -1.96 9.88 -50.59
N ASP A 699 -2.17 9.48 -51.85
CA ASP A 699 -1.10 9.29 -52.84
C ASP A 699 -0.29 10.57 -53.07
N MET A 700 -0.94 11.73 -53.02
CA MET A 700 -0.28 13.02 -53.25
C MET A 700 0.61 13.44 -52.06
N SER A 701 0.28 13.04 -50.83
CA SER A 701 1.19 13.25 -49.67
C SER A 701 2.50 12.48 -49.82
N CYS A 702 2.42 11.25 -50.30
CA CYS A 702 3.61 10.43 -50.59
C CYS A 702 4.44 11.09 -51.69
N VAL A 703 3.81 11.47 -52.81
CA VAL A 703 4.46 12.14 -53.95
C VAL A 703 5.11 13.46 -53.53
N ASN A 704 4.44 14.30 -52.73
CA ASN A 704 5.00 15.57 -52.26
C ASN A 704 6.24 15.36 -51.37
N THR A 705 6.24 14.32 -50.53
CA THR A 705 7.39 13.97 -49.67
C THR A 705 8.58 13.50 -50.52
N GLU A 706 8.33 12.68 -51.54
CA GLU A 706 9.35 12.26 -52.50
C GLU A 706 9.89 13.44 -53.31
N ALA A 707 9.02 14.31 -53.82
CA ALA A 707 9.40 15.49 -54.59
C ALA A 707 10.25 16.45 -53.76
N ALA A 708 9.87 16.72 -52.50
CA ALA A 708 10.67 17.55 -51.59
C ALA A 708 12.07 16.95 -51.34
N THR A 709 12.16 15.62 -51.24
CA THR A 709 13.44 14.91 -51.08
C THR A 709 14.28 15.01 -52.35
N MET A 710 13.70 14.84 -53.54
CA MET A 710 14.40 14.99 -54.81
C MET A 710 14.91 16.42 -55.03
N CYS A 711 14.11 17.43 -54.69
CA CYS A 711 14.53 18.84 -54.71
C CYS A 711 15.72 19.09 -53.80
N LEU A 712 15.70 18.53 -52.58
CA LEU A 712 16.81 18.63 -51.65
C LEU A 712 18.06 17.90 -52.16
N MET A 713 17.92 16.73 -52.80
CA MET A 713 19.04 16.01 -53.42
C MET A 713 19.68 16.84 -54.54
N SER A 714 18.88 17.37 -55.46
CA SER A 714 19.36 18.21 -56.56
C SER A 714 20.13 19.43 -56.06
N LEU A 715 19.61 20.10 -55.02
CA LEU A 715 20.28 21.23 -54.40
C LEU A 715 21.65 20.84 -53.82
N VAL A 716 21.74 19.70 -53.12
CA VAL A 716 23.00 19.21 -52.57
C VAL A 716 24.00 18.89 -53.69
N ASP A 717 23.55 18.25 -54.77
CA ASP A 717 24.40 17.96 -55.93
C ASP A 717 24.89 19.24 -56.63
N ASP A 718 24.03 20.25 -56.80
CA ASP A 718 24.39 21.55 -57.37
C ASP A 718 25.43 22.28 -56.52
N LEU A 719 25.25 22.29 -55.19
CA LEU A 719 26.19 22.87 -54.23
C LEU A 719 27.56 22.18 -54.25
N ILE A 720 27.60 20.87 -54.49
CA ILE A 720 28.83 20.09 -54.61
C ILE A 720 29.52 20.31 -55.97
N GLN A 721 28.74 20.46 -57.04
CA GLN A 721 29.27 20.60 -58.41
C GLN A 721 29.74 22.02 -58.76
N ASN A 722 29.38 23.03 -57.96
CA ASN A 722 29.74 24.43 -58.21
C ASN A 722 31.25 24.70 -58.00
N LYS A 723 32.07 24.38 -59.01
CA LYS A 723 33.55 24.46 -58.99
C LYS A 723 34.13 25.87 -58.88
N ASN A 724 33.32 26.93 -59.04
CA ASN A 724 33.79 28.32 -59.12
C ASN A 724 33.94 29.04 -57.77
N ASN A 725 33.61 28.40 -56.63
CA ASN A 725 33.85 28.99 -55.31
C ASN A 725 34.10 27.89 -54.27
N PRO A 726 35.37 27.58 -53.94
CA PRO A 726 35.66 26.57 -52.94
C PRO A 726 35.30 27.11 -51.55
N MET A 727 34.45 26.38 -50.82
CA MET A 727 34.28 26.47 -49.37
C MET A 727 33.65 27.77 -48.83
N ASP A 728 32.44 28.12 -49.28
CA ASP A 728 31.57 29.04 -48.51
C ASP A 728 30.58 28.24 -47.66
N ILE A 729 31.12 27.53 -46.66
CA ILE A 729 30.38 26.69 -45.70
C ILE A 729 29.16 27.41 -45.06
N PRO A 730 29.21 28.73 -44.74
CA PRO A 730 28.04 29.47 -44.26
C PRO A 730 26.86 29.49 -45.26
N LYS A 731 27.15 29.38 -46.56
CA LYS A 731 26.15 29.41 -47.63
C LYS A 731 25.43 28.07 -47.79
N TRP A 732 26.11 26.94 -47.62
CA TRP A 732 25.50 25.61 -47.69
C TRP A 732 24.35 25.44 -46.71
N LEU A 733 24.57 25.80 -45.44
CA LEU A 733 23.51 25.74 -44.44
C LEU A 733 22.33 26.66 -44.79
N SER A 734 22.62 27.88 -45.26
CA SER A 734 21.59 28.87 -45.59
C SER A 734 20.64 28.41 -46.70
N GLU A 735 21.13 27.60 -47.64
CA GLU A 735 20.35 27.04 -48.74
C GLU A 735 19.67 25.70 -48.37
N ILE A 736 20.35 24.83 -47.61
CA ILE A 736 19.85 23.50 -47.23
C ILE A 736 18.78 23.58 -46.13
N SER A 737 18.96 24.44 -45.13
CA SER A 737 18.08 24.51 -43.96
C SER A 737 16.60 24.76 -44.31
N PRO A 738 16.24 25.71 -45.21
CA PRO A 738 14.84 25.91 -45.60
C PRO A 738 14.20 24.67 -46.24
N ARG A 739 14.94 23.91 -47.07
CA ARG A 739 14.45 22.69 -47.73
C ARG A 739 14.32 21.51 -46.77
N VAL A 740 15.21 21.43 -45.79
CA VAL A 740 15.09 20.47 -44.68
C VAL A 740 13.82 20.74 -43.86
N ILE A 741 13.55 22.00 -43.53
CA ILE A 741 12.32 22.40 -42.82
C ILE A 741 11.08 22.07 -43.66
N GLU A 742 11.13 22.28 -44.97
CA GLU A 742 10.05 21.93 -45.90
C GLU A 742 9.79 20.42 -45.94
N LEU A 743 10.83 19.59 -46.06
CA LEU A 743 10.72 18.14 -45.99
C LEU A 743 10.12 17.67 -44.64
N GLN A 744 10.60 18.22 -43.53
CA GLN A 744 10.05 17.91 -42.20
C GLN A 744 8.56 18.23 -42.11
N LYS A 745 8.11 19.34 -42.69
CA LYS A 745 6.67 19.69 -42.74
C LYS A 745 5.86 18.66 -43.53
N PHE A 746 6.34 18.19 -44.68
CA PHE A 746 5.65 17.16 -45.46
C PHE A 746 5.54 15.83 -44.69
N ILE A 747 6.58 15.44 -43.97
CA ILE A 747 6.57 14.25 -43.11
C ILE A 747 5.55 14.39 -41.97
N GLU A 748 5.46 15.55 -41.34
CA GLU A 748 4.43 15.82 -40.32
C GLU A 748 3.01 15.73 -40.88
N ILE A 749 2.79 16.26 -42.10
CA ILE A 749 1.50 16.15 -42.79
C ILE A 749 1.16 14.68 -43.08
N LEU A 750 2.12 13.92 -43.59
CA LEU A 750 1.95 12.50 -43.88
C LEU A 750 1.58 11.71 -42.62
N PHE A 751 2.30 11.95 -41.51
CA PHE A 751 2.02 11.30 -40.23
C PHE A 751 0.61 11.64 -39.72
N LYS A 752 0.19 12.90 -39.83
CA LYS A 752 -1.18 13.32 -39.47
C LYS A 752 -2.25 12.64 -40.33
N ARG A 753 -2.03 12.51 -41.64
CA ARG A 753 -2.98 11.82 -42.55
C ARG A 753 -3.05 10.32 -42.28
N ALA A 754 -1.92 9.69 -41.94
CA ALA A 754 -1.88 8.29 -41.54
C ALA A 754 -2.72 8.06 -40.26
N ASN A 755 -2.55 8.93 -39.26
CA ASN A 755 -3.31 8.87 -38.01
C ASN A 755 -4.81 9.13 -38.24
N LEU A 756 -5.17 10.08 -39.11
CA LEU A 756 -6.57 10.34 -39.48
C LEU A 756 -7.22 9.12 -40.16
N SER A 757 -6.51 8.51 -41.12
CA SER A 757 -7.00 7.33 -41.86
C SER A 757 -7.21 6.14 -40.92
N LEU A 758 -6.27 5.89 -40.00
CA LEU A 758 -6.41 4.82 -39.02
C LEU A 758 -7.46 5.13 -37.94
N THR A 759 -7.67 6.41 -37.61
CA THR A 759 -8.78 6.83 -36.73
C THR A 759 -10.13 6.51 -37.37
N PHE A 760 -10.27 6.74 -38.68
CA PHE A 760 -11.46 6.29 -39.41
C PHE A 760 -11.62 4.76 -39.38
N LEU A 761 -10.53 4.00 -39.56
CA LEU A 761 -10.56 2.54 -39.44
C LEU A 761 -11.08 2.07 -38.06
N LEU A 762 -10.65 2.74 -36.98
CA LEU A 762 -11.15 2.42 -35.64
C LEU A 762 -12.62 2.76 -35.46
N LEU A 763 -13.11 3.82 -36.11
CA LEU A 763 -14.53 4.14 -36.12
C LEU A 763 -15.34 2.98 -36.71
N LEU A 764 -14.84 2.38 -37.79
CA LEU A 764 -15.49 1.23 -38.44
C LEU A 764 -15.53 0.00 -37.53
N GLU A 765 -14.43 -0.30 -36.85
CA GLU A 765 -14.30 -1.49 -36.01
C GLU A 765 -15.08 -1.40 -34.68
N ASN A 766 -15.29 -0.19 -34.18
CA ASN A 766 -15.80 0.02 -32.83
C ASN A 766 -17.24 0.51 -32.74
N ARG A 767 -17.94 0.58 -33.88
CA ARG A 767 -19.27 1.17 -34.01
C ARG A 767 -20.34 0.65 -33.05
N GLU A 768 -20.22 -0.60 -32.61
CA GLU A 768 -21.19 -1.26 -31.72
C GLU A 768 -20.70 -1.37 -30.26
N HIS A 769 -19.50 -0.86 -29.96
CA HIS A 769 -18.81 -1.09 -28.69
C HIS A 769 -18.33 0.19 -27.98
N VAL A 770 -18.74 1.38 -28.44
CA VAL A 770 -18.30 2.68 -27.89
C VAL A 770 -18.45 2.76 -26.35
N PRO A 771 -19.59 2.37 -25.72
CA PRO A 771 -19.74 2.45 -24.26
C PRO A 771 -18.81 1.50 -23.49
N LEU A 772 -18.52 0.32 -24.06
CA LEU A 772 -17.60 -0.65 -23.47
C LEU A 772 -16.16 -0.10 -23.52
N LEU A 773 -15.78 0.50 -24.63
CA LEU A 773 -14.47 1.14 -24.80
C LEU A 773 -14.26 2.29 -23.82
N GLN A 774 -15.30 3.08 -23.56
CA GLN A 774 -15.25 4.12 -22.54
C GLN A 774 -14.94 3.55 -21.15
N THR A 775 -15.63 2.48 -20.78
CA THR A 775 -15.44 1.80 -19.49
C THR A 775 -14.02 1.25 -19.36
N ILE A 776 -13.54 0.55 -20.41
CA ILE A 776 -12.19 -0.02 -20.45
C ILE A 776 -11.13 1.08 -20.33
N LYS A 777 -11.22 2.13 -21.15
CA LYS A 777 -10.23 3.22 -21.17
C LYS A 777 -10.13 3.91 -19.82
N TYR A 778 -11.25 4.33 -19.25
CA TYR A 778 -11.26 5.04 -17.98
C TYR A 778 -10.70 4.17 -16.83
N ARG A 779 -11.08 2.89 -16.79
CA ARG A 779 -10.56 1.91 -15.80
C ARG A 779 -9.07 1.62 -15.97
N ARG A 780 -8.60 1.50 -17.22
CA ARG A 780 -7.20 1.28 -17.58
C ARG A 780 -6.35 2.48 -17.17
N ASP A 781 -6.81 3.70 -17.43
CA ASP A 781 -6.09 4.93 -17.08
C ASP A 781 -5.89 5.08 -15.56
N ILE A 782 -6.89 4.71 -14.76
CA ILE A 782 -6.76 4.68 -13.29
C ILE A 782 -5.64 3.71 -12.88
N SER A 783 -5.70 2.47 -13.37
CA SER A 783 -4.77 1.42 -12.98
C SER A 783 -3.35 1.71 -13.50
N PHE A 784 -3.23 2.30 -14.70
CA PHE A 784 -1.99 2.74 -15.29
C PHE A 784 -1.39 3.94 -14.54
N SER A 785 -2.21 4.90 -14.09
CA SER A 785 -1.76 5.99 -13.21
C SER A 785 -1.13 5.47 -11.92
N HIS A 786 -1.75 4.46 -11.31
CA HIS A 786 -1.15 3.80 -10.15
C HIS A 786 0.19 3.17 -10.51
N ALA A 787 0.23 2.41 -11.61
CA ALA A 787 1.41 1.67 -12.04
C ALA A 787 2.62 2.60 -12.29
N VAL A 788 2.44 3.68 -13.06
CA VAL A 788 3.51 4.63 -13.39
C VAL A 788 4.04 5.32 -12.12
N THR A 789 3.15 5.71 -11.22
CA THR A 789 3.54 6.38 -9.96
C THR A 789 4.35 5.44 -9.07
N VAL A 790 3.91 4.18 -8.92
CA VAL A 790 4.61 3.16 -8.14
C VAL A 790 5.96 2.82 -8.77
N ALA A 791 6.01 2.59 -10.09
CA ALA A 791 7.23 2.29 -10.82
C ALA A 791 8.26 3.42 -10.69
N THR A 792 7.81 4.68 -10.75
CA THR A 792 8.65 5.86 -10.57
C THR A 792 9.27 5.91 -9.17
N ALA A 793 8.47 5.66 -8.12
CA ALA A 793 8.98 5.62 -6.74
C ALA A 793 10.08 4.56 -6.57
N GLY A 794 9.85 3.35 -7.11
CA GLY A 794 10.82 2.27 -7.02
C GLY A 794 12.09 2.51 -7.84
N PHE A 795 11.97 3.04 -9.05
CA PHE A 795 13.13 3.36 -9.87
C PHE A 795 13.98 4.48 -9.25
N ILE A 796 13.34 5.51 -8.67
CA ILE A 796 14.03 6.57 -7.92
C ILE A 796 14.82 5.99 -6.75
N SER A 797 14.20 5.16 -5.91
CA SER A 797 14.92 4.51 -4.81
C SER A 797 16.12 3.70 -5.31
N LYS A 798 15.96 2.95 -6.40
CA LYS A 798 17.03 2.12 -6.96
C LYS A 798 18.18 2.93 -7.56
N ILE A 799 17.90 3.93 -8.40
CA ILE A 799 18.96 4.70 -9.07
C ILE A 799 19.78 5.49 -8.05
N TYR A 800 19.14 6.17 -7.10
CA TYR A 800 19.83 7.02 -6.11
C TYR A 800 20.79 6.24 -5.20
N GLU A 801 20.49 4.97 -4.90
CA GLU A 801 21.38 4.09 -4.12
C GLU A 801 22.50 3.46 -4.96
N ASN A 802 22.39 3.46 -6.29
CA ASN A 802 23.30 2.73 -7.19
C ASN A 802 24.01 3.63 -8.21
N LEU A 803 24.08 4.95 -7.96
CA LEU A 803 24.78 5.90 -8.83
C LEU A 803 26.29 5.67 -8.93
N GLU A 804 26.88 4.93 -7.99
CA GLU A 804 28.30 4.59 -7.99
C GLU A 804 28.56 3.17 -8.51
N ASN A 805 27.51 2.39 -8.75
CA ASN A 805 27.62 1.03 -9.25
C ASN A 805 27.72 1.03 -10.78
N ALA A 806 28.95 0.97 -11.30
CA ALA A 806 29.23 0.99 -12.74
C ALA A 806 28.53 -0.14 -13.51
N GLN A 807 28.47 -1.35 -12.94
CA GLN A 807 27.81 -2.51 -13.57
C GLN A 807 26.30 -2.28 -13.69
N PHE A 808 25.67 -1.70 -12.66
CA PHE A 808 24.26 -1.34 -12.70
C PHE A 808 23.97 -0.24 -13.74
N LEU A 809 24.80 0.80 -13.83
CA LEU A 809 24.61 1.86 -14.82
C LEU A 809 24.80 1.34 -16.25
N GLU A 810 25.72 0.41 -16.46
CA GLU A 810 25.90 -0.28 -17.74
C GLU A 810 24.70 -1.17 -18.08
N GLN A 811 24.15 -1.90 -17.09
CA GLN A 811 22.93 -2.69 -17.22
C GLN A 811 21.75 -1.82 -17.65
N LEU A 812 21.55 -0.65 -17.02
CA LEU A 812 20.47 0.28 -17.40
C LEU A 812 20.55 0.72 -18.86
N TYR A 813 21.76 0.93 -19.36
CA TYR A 813 21.99 1.31 -20.76
C TYR A 813 21.80 0.14 -21.73
N LYS A 814 22.37 -1.04 -21.44
CA LYS A 814 22.37 -2.17 -22.39
C LYS A 814 21.07 -2.97 -22.39
N VAL A 815 20.45 -3.13 -21.23
CA VAL A 815 19.32 -4.05 -21.00
C VAL A 815 18.09 -3.27 -20.57
N GLY A 816 18.25 -2.31 -19.66
CA GLY A 816 17.16 -1.62 -18.98
C GLY A 816 16.96 -2.14 -17.55
N VAL A 817 15.85 -1.76 -16.92
CA VAL A 817 15.55 -2.10 -15.52
C VAL A 817 14.46 -3.16 -15.42
N LEU A 818 14.67 -4.15 -14.54
CA LEU A 818 13.65 -5.12 -14.15
C LEU A 818 12.80 -4.60 -12.99
N LEU A 819 11.49 -4.50 -13.18
CA LEU A 819 10.50 -4.21 -12.14
C LEU A 819 9.76 -5.50 -11.79
N HIS A 820 9.94 -5.99 -10.56
CA HIS A 820 9.31 -7.23 -10.10
C HIS A 820 8.22 -6.93 -9.07
N PHE A 821 6.99 -7.29 -9.42
CA PHE A 821 5.81 -7.19 -8.58
C PHE A 821 5.47 -8.52 -7.91
N GLU A 822 5.37 -8.49 -6.59
CA GLU A 822 4.85 -9.57 -5.76
C GLU A 822 3.44 -9.25 -5.29
N GLY A 823 2.48 -10.12 -5.63
CA GLY A 823 1.07 -10.01 -5.28
C GLY A 823 0.62 -11.04 -4.25
N LEU A 824 -0.13 -10.58 -3.24
CA LEU A 824 -0.69 -11.42 -2.18
C LEU A 824 -2.23 -11.46 -2.23
N VAL A 825 -2.80 -11.31 -3.44
CA VAL A 825 -4.23 -11.17 -3.69
C VAL A 825 -4.82 -12.54 -4.08
N SER A 826 -6.07 -12.79 -3.74
CA SER A 826 -6.71 -14.10 -3.92
C SER A 826 -7.53 -14.15 -5.20
N CYS A 827 -7.55 -15.28 -5.90
CA CYS A 827 -8.41 -15.49 -7.07
C CYS A 827 -9.86 -15.85 -6.68
N HIS A 828 -10.47 -15.07 -5.81
CA HIS A 828 -11.85 -15.32 -5.36
C HIS A 828 -12.61 -14.03 -5.08
N ALA A 829 -13.92 -14.05 -5.33
CA ALA A 829 -14.82 -12.91 -5.16
C ALA A 829 -14.27 -11.62 -5.81
N GLU A 830 -14.40 -10.47 -5.15
CA GLU A 830 -13.92 -9.18 -5.67
C GLU A 830 -12.40 -9.13 -5.86
N GLU A 831 -11.62 -9.97 -5.17
CA GLU A 831 -10.16 -10.01 -5.32
C GLU A 831 -9.73 -10.55 -6.70
N MET A 832 -10.61 -11.28 -7.39
CA MET A 832 -10.35 -11.72 -8.76
C MET A 832 -10.27 -10.55 -9.74
N GLY A 833 -11.23 -9.62 -9.67
CA GLY A 833 -11.22 -8.43 -10.51
C GLY A 833 -10.05 -7.48 -10.19
N ILE A 834 -9.58 -7.46 -8.94
CA ILE A 834 -8.37 -6.71 -8.54
C ILE A 834 -7.12 -7.27 -9.23
N ILE A 835 -6.99 -8.60 -9.28
CA ILE A 835 -5.87 -9.27 -9.98
C ILE A 835 -5.94 -9.00 -11.48
N GLU A 836 -7.13 -9.01 -12.07
CA GLU A 836 -7.37 -8.70 -13.48
C GLU A 836 -6.93 -7.27 -13.83
N ASP A 837 -7.27 -6.27 -13.01
CA ASP A 837 -6.78 -4.89 -13.19
C ASP A 837 -5.25 -4.82 -13.09
N MET A 838 -4.70 -5.42 -12.02
CA MET A 838 -3.27 -5.34 -11.73
C MET A 838 -2.41 -6.03 -12.80
N SER A 839 -2.86 -7.16 -13.35
CA SER A 839 -2.16 -7.89 -14.40
C SER A 839 -1.96 -7.02 -15.64
N VAL A 840 -3.01 -6.31 -16.07
CA VAL A 840 -2.95 -5.42 -17.23
C VAL A 840 -2.09 -4.18 -16.91
N ALA A 841 -2.26 -3.59 -15.73
CA ALA A 841 -1.48 -2.42 -15.32
C ALA A 841 0.04 -2.68 -15.29
N VAL A 842 0.47 -3.85 -14.80
CA VAL A 842 1.89 -4.25 -14.80
C VAL A 842 2.42 -4.56 -16.20
N GLU A 843 1.57 -5.14 -17.07
CA GLU A 843 1.92 -5.36 -18.47
C GLU A 843 2.09 -4.04 -19.22
N ASP A 844 1.24 -3.05 -18.93
CA ASP A 844 1.27 -1.72 -19.54
C ASP A 844 2.52 -0.91 -19.19
N LEU A 845 3.21 -1.22 -18.09
CA LEU A 845 4.50 -0.59 -17.77
C LEU A 845 5.61 -0.91 -18.80
N ALA A 846 5.46 -1.94 -19.63
CA ALA A 846 6.43 -2.20 -20.70
C ALA A 846 6.46 -1.09 -21.76
N SER A 847 5.40 -0.28 -21.89
CA SER A 847 5.35 0.85 -22.80
C SER A 847 5.91 2.15 -22.21
N ILE A 848 6.35 2.17 -20.95
CA ILE A 848 7.03 3.35 -20.39
C ILE A 848 8.55 3.26 -20.54
N LYS A 849 9.20 4.42 -20.56
CA LYS A 849 10.67 4.55 -20.50
C LYS A 849 11.07 5.51 -19.40
N PHE A 850 12.23 5.28 -18.79
CA PHE A 850 12.84 6.27 -17.90
C PHE A 850 13.89 7.10 -18.65
N LYS A 851 14.01 8.38 -18.31
CA LYS A 851 15.07 9.26 -18.82
C LYS A 851 15.67 10.03 -17.64
N LEU A 852 16.98 9.99 -17.49
CA LEU A 852 17.66 10.78 -16.44
C LEU A 852 17.85 12.21 -16.93
N THR A 853 17.56 13.19 -16.08
CA THR A 853 17.71 14.62 -16.41
C THR A 853 18.55 15.35 -15.37
N ARG A 854 19.32 16.34 -15.82
CA ARG A 854 20.17 17.17 -14.97
C ARG A 854 19.39 18.34 -14.40
N LYS A 855 19.54 18.59 -13.09
CA LYS A 855 18.98 19.72 -12.35
C LYS A 855 20.02 20.32 -11.41
N ASP A 856 20.03 21.64 -11.25
CA ASP A 856 20.98 22.33 -10.39
C ASP A 856 20.45 22.49 -8.95
N GLU A 857 19.13 22.70 -8.81
CA GLU A 857 18.49 22.98 -7.51
C GLU A 857 17.64 21.80 -7.00
N ILE A 858 17.59 21.63 -5.67
CA ILE A 858 16.83 20.58 -5.00
C ILE A 858 15.32 20.73 -5.24
N GLN A 859 14.84 21.97 -5.31
CA GLN A 859 13.45 22.32 -5.55
C GLN A 859 12.97 21.84 -6.93
N GLU A 860 13.88 21.69 -7.89
CA GLU A 860 13.58 21.22 -9.25
C GLU A 860 13.59 19.70 -9.40
N LEU A 861 13.84 18.95 -8.33
CA LEU A 861 13.95 17.48 -8.37
C LEU A 861 12.61 16.75 -8.52
N GLN A 862 11.55 17.44 -8.93
CA GLN A 862 10.27 16.80 -9.25
C GLN A 862 10.34 16.01 -10.57
N PRO A 863 9.98 14.71 -10.58
CA PRO A 863 9.85 13.95 -11.81
C PRO A 863 8.79 14.54 -12.74
N SER A 864 9.08 14.53 -14.04
CA SER A 864 8.15 15.02 -15.06
C SER A 864 7.78 13.93 -16.06
N LEU A 865 6.58 14.04 -16.64
CA LEU A 865 6.04 13.08 -17.60
C LEU A 865 5.92 13.72 -18.98
N GLN A 866 6.25 12.96 -20.01
CA GLN A 866 6.16 13.39 -21.41
C GLN A 866 5.53 12.27 -22.26
N LEU A 867 4.67 12.64 -23.20
CA LEU A 867 4.16 11.73 -24.22
C LEU A 867 5.21 11.55 -25.33
N THR A 868 5.15 10.41 -25.99
CA THR A 868 5.95 10.12 -27.18
C THR A 868 5.04 10.00 -28.40
N ASP A 869 5.63 10.04 -29.60
CA ASP A 869 4.88 9.77 -30.84
C ASP A 869 4.46 8.29 -30.99
N PHE A 870 4.86 7.41 -30.06
CA PHE A 870 4.56 5.98 -30.12
C PHE A 870 3.26 5.67 -29.39
N VAL A 871 2.31 5.05 -30.06
CA VAL A 871 1.08 4.52 -29.46
C VAL A 871 1.33 3.20 -28.73
N LYS A 872 0.40 2.83 -27.85
CA LYS A 872 0.52 1.62 -27.04
C LYS A 872 0.37 0.35 -27.88
N GLU A 873 1.42 -0.47 -27.88
CA GLU A 873 1.44 -1.84 -28.43
C GLU A 873 1.37 -2.93 -27.34
N GLY A 874 1.31 -4.20 -27.77
CA GLY A 874 1.40 -5.38 -26.92
C GLY A 874 0.17 -6.26 -27.00
N ARG A 875 -0.09 -7.06 -25.96
CA ARG A 875 -1.23 -7.99 -25.90
C ARG A 875 -2.60 -7.28 -26.01
N TYR A 876 -2.68 -6.05 -25.49
CA TYR A 876 -3.87 -5.20 -25.52
C TYR A 876 -3.47 -3.82 -26.05
N PRO A 877 -3.37 -3.62 -27.37
CA PRO A 877 -2.98 -2.34 -27.96
C PRO A 877 -4.03 -1.26 -27.70
N ASP A 878 -3.61 0.00 -27.70
CA ASP A 878 -4.51 1.15 -27.61
C ASP A 878 -3.96 2.32 -28.43
N MET A 879 -4.62 2.61 -29.55
CA MET A 879 -4.22 3.70 -30.44
C MET A 879 -4.54 5.08 -29.85
N ASN A 880 -5.41 5.15 -28.84
CA ASN A 880 -5.81 6.40 -28.19
C ASN A 880 -4.88 6.79 -27.03
N ARG A 881 -3.85 6.00 -26.75
CA ARG A 881 -2.88 6.24 -25.67
C ARG A 881 -1.46 6.10 -26.19
N HIS A 882 -0.67 7.14 -25.98
CA HIS A 882 0.75 7.15 -26.29
C HIS A 882 1.58 6.58 -25.15
N SER A 883 2.77 6.11 -25.51
CA SER A 883 3.81 5.67 -24.58
C SER A 883 4.36 6.88 -23.81
N VAL A 884 4.67 6.68 -22.53
CA VAL A 884 5.07 7.73 -21.60
C VAL A 884 6.55 7.63 -21.27
N VAL A 885 7.27 8.75 -21.32
CA VAL A 885 8.62 8.88 -20.78
C VAL A 885 8.55 9.56 -19.42
N VAL A 886 9.07 8.88 -18.41
CA VAL A 886 9.23 9.42 -17.06
C VAL A 886 10.63 10.01 -16.93
N CYS A 887 10.72 11.33 -16.82
CA CYS A 887 11.96 12.06 -16.60
C CYS A 887 12.30 12.11 -15.11
N ILE A 888 13.43 11.51 -14.74
CA ILE A 888 13.92 11.40 -13.37
C ILE A 888 15.05 12.41 -13.18
N PRO A 889 14.84 13.48 -12.39
CA PRO A 889 15.85 14.48 -12.18
C PRO A 889 16.90 14.02 -11.16
N LEU A 890 18.15 14.39 -11.44
CA LEU A 890 19.31 14.21 -10.60
C LEU A 890 20.02 15.55 -10.43
N LEU A 891 20.56 15.80 -9.24
CA LEU A 891 21.41 16.97 -9.01
C LEU A 891 22.66 16.91 -9.90
N SER A 892 23.17 18.05 -10.34
CA SER A 892 24.32 18.15 -11.24
C SER A 892 25.49 17.25 -10.82
N HIS A 893 25.91 17.29 -9.54
CA HIS A 893 27.00 16.44 -9.04
C HIS A 893 26.71 14.92 -9.06
N MET A 894 25.43 14.53 -9.04
CA MET A 894 25.00 13.13 -9.16
C MET A 894 24.89 12.71 -10.63
N PHE A 895 24.36 13.60 -11.45
CA PHE A 895 24.21 13.39 -12.90
C PHE A 895 25.57 13.23 -13.59
N ASP A 896 26.58 14.00 -13.16
CA ASP A 896 27.93 13.95 -13.71
C ASP A 896 28.62 12.59 -13.46
N LYS A 897 28.15 11.78 -12.49
CA LYS A 897 28.62 10.40 -12.25
C LYS A 897 28.12 9.39 -13.29
N LEU A 898 27.09 9.73 -14.06
CA LEU A 898 26.50 8.82 -15.04
C LEU A 898 27.43 8.60 -16.25
N PRO A 899 27.39 7.43 -16.92
CA PRO A 899 28.00 7.25 -18.22
C PRO A 899 27.52 8.29 -19.25
N SER A 900 28.40 8.73 -20.14
CA SER A 900 28.12 9.76 -21.17
C SER A 900 26.86 9.50 -22.00
N LYS A 901 26.56 8.22 -22.27
CA LYS A 901 25.35 7.81 -23.00
C LYS A 901 24.07 8.10 -22.22
N LEU A 902 24.06 7.85 -20.91
CA LEU A 902 22.91 8.21 -20.06
C LEU A 902 22.81 9.73 -19.90
N GLN A 903 23.94 10.43 -19.82
CA GLN A 903 23.98 11.89 -19.81
C GLN A 903 23.40 12.52 -21.09
N SER A 904 23.56 11.87 -22.24
CA SER A 904 22.95 12.32 -23.51
C SER A 904 21.43 12.14 -23.60
N GLY A 905 20.78 11.70 -22.52
CA GLY A 905 19.33 11.55 -22.46
C GLY A 905 18.80 10.25 -23.04
N HIS A 906 19.60 9.18 -23.03
CA HIS A 906 19.18 7.86 -23.47
C HIS A 906 17.98 7.34 -22.67
N HIS A 907 17.03 6.71 -23.36
CA HIS A 907 15.84 6.12 -22.76
C HIS A 907 16.15 4.73 -22.20
N ILE A 908 15.85 4.53 -20.92
CA ILE A 908 16.02 3.27 -20.20
C ILE A 908 14.74 2.44 -20.38
N ASN A 909 14.91 1.23 -20.90
CA ASN A 909 13.82 0.28 -21.08
C ASN A 909 13.33 -0.30 -19.75
N VAL A 910 12.04 -0.60 -19.68
CA VAL A 910 11.40 -1.23 -18.52
C VAL A 910 10.96 -2.64 -18.89
N SER A 911 11.43 -3.62 -18.12
CA SER A 911 10.94 -5.00 -18.17
C SER A 911 10.20 -5.32 -16.89
N THR A 912 9.01 -5.93 -16.99
CA THR A 912 8.19 -6.24 -15.81
C THR A 912 8.02 -7.73 -15.60
N SER A 913 7.98 -8.16 -14.34
CA SER A 913 7.57 -9.51 -13.94
C SER A 913 6.56 -9.41 -12.81
N TYR A 914 5.53 -10.25 -12.83
CA TYR A 914 4.48 -10.27 -11.82
C TYR A 914 4.22 -11.69 -11.37
N PHE A 915 4.35 -11.93 -10.08
CA PHE A 915 3.96 -13.19 -9.44
C PHE A 915 2.91 -12.91 -8.39
N ASN A 916 1.84 -13.71 -8.37
CA ASN A 916 0.78 -13.61 -7.39
C ASN A 916 0.57 -14.94 -6.68
N VAL A 917 0.50 -14.92 -5.35
CA VAL A 917 0.11 -16.06 -4.52
C VAL A 917 -0.82 -15.56 -3.42
N GLY A 918 -2.11 -15.88 -3.51
CA GLY A 918 -3.07 -15.58 -2.46
C GLY A 918 -2.75 -16.37 -1.17
N ILE A 919 -2.61 -15.68 -0.04
CA ILE A 919 -2.24 -16.31 1.24
C ILE A 919 -3.38 -16.44 2.26
N ASN A 920 -4.53 -15.78 2.06
CA ASN A 920 -5.62 -15.70 3.04
C ASN A 920 -6.65 -16.85 2.91
N GLU A 921 -7.77 -16.74 3.63
CA GLU A 921 -8.88 -17.69 3.60
C GLU A 921 -9.59 -17.75 2.24
N LEU A 922 -9.68 -16.62 1.53
CA LEU A 922 -10.27 -16.56 0.19
C LEU A 922 -9.44 -17.35 -0.83
N ALA A 923 -8.12 -17.39 -0.65
CA ALA A 923 -7.25 -18.25 -1.45
C ALA A 923 -7.52 -19.74 -1.16
N THR A 924 -7.74 -20.11 0.10
CA THR A 924 -8.15 -21.49 0.44
C THR A 924 -9.50 -21.85 -0.17
N LEU A 925 -10.44 -20.89 -0.24
CA LEU A 925 -11.72 -21.09 -0.92
C LEU A 925 -11.55 -21.23 -2.43
N ALA A 926 -10.66 -20.44 -3.05
CA ALA A 926 -10.34 -20.56 -4.47
C ALA A 926 -9.78 -21.95 -4.80
N GLU A 927 -8.84 -22.48 -4.00
CA GLU A 927 -8.24 -23.80 -4.23
C GLU A 927 -9.24 -24.95 -4.06
N LYS A 928 -10.17 -24.84 -3.10
CA LYS A 928 -11.12 -25.92 -2.79
C LYS A 928 -12.40 -25.90 -3.63
N PHE A 929 -12.90 -24.72 -3.95
CA PHE A 929 -14.24 -24.53 -4.53
C PHE A 929 -14.26 -23.56 -5.73
N GLY A 930 -13.15 -22.90 -6.04
CA GLY A 930 -13.04 -21.93 -7.13
C GLY A 930 -12.04 -22.38 -8.20
N SER A 931 -11.33 -21.41 -8.78
CA SER A 931 -10.27 -21.65 -9.77
C SER A 931 -9.06 -20.78 -9.46
N THR A 932 -7.87 -21.36 -9.60
CA THR A 932 -6.58 -20.66 -9.53
C THR A 932 -5.95 -20.41 -10.90
N ALA A 933 -6.66 -20.72 -11.99
CA ALA A 933 -6.09 -20.68 -13.34
C ALA A 933 -5.48 -19.32 -13.71
N LEU A 934 -6.17 -18.22 -13.38
CA LEU A 934 -5.64 -16.87 -13.61
C LEU A 934 -4.32 -16.62 -12.86
N GLN A 935 -4.22 -17.08 -11.61
CA GLN A 935 -2.98 -16.97 -10.84
C GLN A 935 -1.85 -17.77 -11.50
N ASP A 936 -2.15 -18.99 -11.93
CA ASP A 936 -1.18 -19.88 -12.56
C ASP A 936 -0.67 -19.29 -13.87
N ASP A 937 -1.56 -18.69 -14.68
CA ASP A 937 -1.19 -18.05 -15.94
C ASP A 937 -0.39 -16.77 -15.74
N ILE A 938 -0.73 -15.97 -14.72
CA ILE A 938 0.07 -14.81 -14.29
C ILE A 938 1.48 -15.28 -13.89
N ASN A 939 1.60 -16.32 -13.06
CA ASN A 939 2.89 -16.82 -12.60
C ASN A 939 3.74 -17.43 -13.73
N LYS A 940 3.12 -18.15 -14.69
CA LYS A 940 3.81 -18.64 -15.89
C LYS A 940 4.34 -17.48 -16.75
N MET A 941 3.52 -16.45 -16.95
CA MET A 941 3.93 -15.25 -17.69
C MET A 941 5.03 -14.48 -16.96
N GLY A 942 4.92 -14.35 -15.64
CA GLY A 942 5.93 -13.75 -14.77
C GLY A 942 7.27 -14.46 -14.88
N PHE A 943 7.26 -15.80 -14.84
CA PHE A 943 8.45 -16.62 -15.06
C PHE A 943 9.07 -16.37 -16.43
N LYS A 944 8.27 -16.41 -17.50
CA LYS A 944 8.76 -16.16 -18.86
C LYS A 944 9.46 -14.80 -18.95
N LYS A 945 8.81 -13.72 -18.51
CA LYS A 945 9.39 -12.36 -18.56
C LYS A 945 10.67 -12.22 -17.71
N MET A 946 10.71 -12.87 -16.55
CA MET A 946 11.91 -12.88 -15.70
C MET A 946 13.06 -13.66 -16.34
N ASN A 947 12.78 -14.81 -16.96
CA ASN A 947 13.76 -15.60 -17.69
C ASN A 947 14.30 -14.85 -18.92
N ASP A 948 13.41 -14.24 -19.71
CA ASP A 948 13.80 -13.43 -20.89
C ASP A 948 14.72 -12.27 -20.47
N TYR A 949 14.44 -11.60 -19.34
CA TYR A 949 15.32 -10.57 -18.79
C TYR A 949 16.66 -11.14 -18.31
N PHE A 950 16.65 -12.29 -17.62
CA PHE A 950 17.87 -12.97 -17.18
C PHE A 950 18.79 -13.34 -18.36
N GLU A 951 18.23 -13.85 -19.45
CA GLU A 951 18.98 -14.16 -20.67
C GLU A 951 19.58 -12.91 -21.32
N ALA A 952 18.78 -11.83 -21.43
CA ALA A 952 19.24 -10.55 -21.95
C ALA A 952 20.35 -9.94 -21.07
N TYR A 953 20.19 -10.01 -19.75
CA TYR A 953 21.20 -9.58 -18.77
C TYR A 953 22.49 -10.38 -18.93
N SER A 954 22.40 -11.71 -18.91
CA SER A 954 23.57 -12.60 -19.00
C SER A 954 24.37 -12.37 -20.28
N LYS A 955 23.66 -12.11 -21.40
CA LYS A 955 24.28 -11.80 -22.69
C LYS A 955 24.98 -10.44 -22.71
N ALA A 956 24.45 -9.43 -22.03
CA ALA A 956 24.94 -8.05 -22.12
C ALA A 956 25.93 -7.64 -21.01
N CYS A 957 25.77 -8.25 -19.82
CA CYS A 957 26.46 -7.90 -18.58
C CYS A 957 27.31 -9.04 -18.01
N GLY A 958 27.22 -10.27 -18.54
CA GLY A 958 27.93 -11.45 -18.02
C GLY A 958 27.18 -12.18 -16.91
N ASP A 959 27.85 -13.13 -16.26
CA ASP A 959 27.27 -13.94 -15.17
C ASP A 959 27.00 -13.06 -13.93
N PRO A 960 25.75 -12.95 -13.45
CA PRO A 960 25.42 -12.20 -12.24
C PRO A 960 26.10 -12.73 -10.97
N ASP A 961 26.57 -13.98 -10.97
CA ASP A 961 27.25 -14.61 -9.83
C ASP A 961 28.78 -14.67 -9.98
N SER A 962 29.37 -13.88 -10.89
CA SER A 962 30.81 -13.91 -11.22
C SER A 962 31.75 -13.67 -10.03
N ASP A 963 31.31 -12.90 -9.02
CA ASP A 963 32.09 -12.63 -7.79
C ASP A 963 32.03 -13.74 -6.73
N LEU A 964 31.19 -14.78 -6.92
CA LEU A 964 30.97 -15.85 -5.94
C LEU A 964 31.80 -17.10 -6.25
N SER A 965 32.97 -17.22 -5.64
CA SER A 965 33.78 -18.44 -5.70
C SER A 965 33.23 -19.53 -4.77
N GLY A 966 32.68 -20.62 -5.31
CA GLY A 966 32.74 -21.94 -4.64
C GLY A 966 31.43 -22.70 -4.36
N THR A 967 30.24 -22.10 -4.42
CA THR A 967 28.97 -22.82 -4.13
C THR A 967 27.98 -22.74 -5.30
N VAL A 968 27.48 -23.90 -5.76
CA VAL A 968 26.47 -24.00 -6.85
C VAL A 968 25.06 -23.67 -6.34
N ALA A 969 24.77 -23.99 -5.08
CA ALA A 969 23.52 -23.64 -4.42
C ALA A 969 23.41 -22.12 -4.26
N GLY A 970 22.29 -21.54 -4.71
CA GLY A 970 22.05 -20.09 -4.66
C GLY A 970 22.56 -19.31 -5.88
N ARG A 971 23.08 -19.98 -6.92
CA ARG A 971 23.32 -19.33 -8.22
C ARG A 971 22.01 -18.96 -8.90
N THR A 972 22.01 -17.83 -9.60
CA THR A 972 20.87 -17.27 -10.32
C THR A 972 20.28 -18.27 -11.32
N THR A 973 21.12 -19.01 -12.05
CA THR A 973 20.67 -20.05 -12.99
C THR A 973 19.90 -21.18 -12.30
N GLU A 974 20.35 -21.62 -11.12
CA GLU A 974 19.65 -22.65 -10.35
C GLU A 974 18.35 -22.11 -9.74
N LEU A 975 18.36 -20.86 -9.25
CA LEU A 975 17.14 -20.20 -8.78
C LEU A 975 16.09 -20.08 -9.89
N ILE A 976 16.50 -19.72 -11.12
CA ILE A 976 15.60 -19.68 -12.30
C ILE A 976 14.99 -21.06 -12.55
N ARG A 977 15.79 -22.14 -12.48
CA ARG A 977 15.29 -23.52 -12.63
C ARG A 977 14.32 -23.91 -11.51
N GLN A 978 14.63 -23.54 -10.27
CA GLN A 978 13.74 -23.79 -9.12
C GLN A 978 12.44 -23.00 -9.23
N LEU A 979 12.49 -21.75 -9.71
CA LEU A 979 11.31 -20.94 -9.96
C LEU A 979 10.43 -21.60 -11.03
N GLN A 980 11.01 -22.05 -12.13
CA GLN A 980 10.30 -22.78 -13.19
C GLN A 980 9.57 -24.01 -12.62
N TYR A 981 10.28 -24.83 -11.83
CA TYR A 981 9.70 -26.00 -11.19
C TYR A 981 8.53 -25.63 -10.28
N ASN A 982 8.69 -24.60 -9.44
CA ASN A 982 7.65 -24.18 -8.50
C ASN A 982 6.41 -23.59 -9.19
N VAL A 983 6.60 -22.82 -10.28
CA VAL A 983 5.51 -22.26 -11.08
C VAL A 983 4.71 -23.33 -11.82
N LEU A 984 5.36 -24.43 -12.23
CA LEU A 984 4.69 -25.56 -12.87
C LEU A 984 4.10 -26.56 -11.86
N SER A 985 4.52 -26.49 -10.60
CA SER A 985 4.04 -27.40 -9.54
C SER A 985 2.65 -27.02 -9.04
N LYS A 986 1.81 -28.03 -8.75
CA LYS A 986 0.47 -27.84 -8.16
C LYS A 986 0.51 -27.87 -6.62
N LYS A 987 1.35 -27.03 -6.01
CA LYS A 987 1.45 -26.91 -4.55
C LYS A 987 0.46 -25.85 -4.04
N SER A 988 -0.34 -26.20 -3.03
CA SER A 988 -1.26 -25.26 -2.36
C SER A 988 -0.47 -24.09 -1.77
N LYS A 989 -0.93 -22.87 -2.06
CA LYS A 989 -0.33 -21.60 -1.66
C LYS A 989 1.19 -21.62 -1.78
N ASN A 990 1.71 -21.91 -2.97
CA ASN A 990 3.14 -22.07 -3.20
C ASN A 990 3.91 -20.74 -3.06
N VAL A 991 4.18 -20.32 -1.82
CA VAL A 991 4.90 -19.09 -1.49
C VAL A 991 6.38 -19.13 -1.88
N ASP A 992 6.93 -20.31 -2.20
CA ASP A 992 8.31 -20.45 -2.66
C ASP A 992 8.51 -19.70 -3.98
N ILE A 993 7.47 -19.58 -4.82
CA ILE A 993 7.48 -18.75 -6.03
C ILE A 993 7.89 -17.32 -5.68
N LEU A 994 7.33 -16.74 -4.61
CA LEU A 994 7.60 -15.37 -4.19
C LEU A 994 9.00 -15.22 -3.60
N HIS A 995 9.44 -16.19 -2.80
CA HIS A 995 10.76 -16.15 -2.17
C HIS A 995 11.87 -16.28 -3.21
N ILE A 996 11.76 -17.20 -4.16
CA ILE A 996 12.77 -17.43 -5.19
C ILE A 996 12.80 -16.25 -6.17
N SER A 997 11.64 -15.75 -6.63
CA SER A 997 11.59 -14.62 -7.55
C SER A 997 12.14 -13.33 -6.91
N SER A 998 11.94 -13.13 -5.60
CA SER A 998 12.54 -12.02 -4.85
C SER A 998 14.07 -12.06 -4.87
N GLU A 999 14.65 -13.25 -4.69
CA GLU A 999 16.10 -13.46 -4.64
C GLU A 999 16.73 -13.23 -6.02
N ILE A 1000 16.14 -13.82 -7.07
CA ILE A 1000 16.56 -13.59 -8.46
C ILE A 1000 16.54 -12.09 -8.78
N THR A 1001 15.48 -11.39 -8.40
CA THR A 1001 15.38 -9.95 -8.68
C THR A 1001 16.50 -9.16 -8.02
N ARG A 1002 16.87 -9.49 -6.77
CA ARG A 1002 17.95 -8.80 -6.06
C ARG A 1002 19.30 -9.07 -6.72
N LYS A 1003 19.57 -10.32 -7.13
CA LYS A 1003 20.78 -10.70 -7.87
C LYS A 1003 20.87 -10.02 -9.25
N LEU A 1004 19.74 -9.73 -9.89
CA LEU A 1004 19.68 -9.02 -11.17
C LEU A 1004 19.58 -7.50 -11.04
N ASN A 1005 19.87 -6.94 -9.85
CA ASN A 1005 19.72 -5.50 -9.57
C ASN A 1005 18.34 -4.93 -9.92
N GLY A 1006 17.29 -5.75 -9.90
CA GLY A 1006 15.92 -5.32 -10.14
C GLY A 1006 15.32 -4.52 -8.99
N VAL A 1007 14.16 -3.92 -9.25
CA VAL A 1007 13.36 -3.18 -8.28
C VAL A 1007 12.27 -4.09 -7.72
N ARG A 1008 12.15 -4.15 -6.39
CA ARG A 1008 11.20 -4.99 -5.67
C ARG A 1008 9.94 -4.22 -5.29
N PHE A 1009 8.78 -4.74 -5.68
CA PHE A 1009 7.46 -4.24 -5.29
C PHE A 1009 6.67 -5.33 -4.57
N ILE A 1010 6.04 -5.01 -3.44
CA ILE A 1010 5.19 -5.94 -2.67
C ILE A 1010 3.81 -5.33 -2.50
N CYS A 1011 2.78 -6.07 -2.91
CA CYS A 1011 1.42 -5.56 -2.88
C CYS A 1011 0.38 -6.59 -2.39
N CYS A 1012 -0.74 -6.04 -1.93
CA CYS A 1012 -1.97 -6.77 -1.64
C CYS A 1012 -3.15 -5.82 -1.84
N LYS A 1013 -4.40 -6.26 -1.57
CA LYS A 1013 -5.60 -5.43 -1.74
C LYS A 1013 -5.47 -3.99 -1.21
N SER A 1014 -4.84 -3.78 -0.06
CA SER A 1014 -4.74 -2.46 0.60
C SER A 1014 -3.31 -2.01 0.93
N GLY A 1015 -2.28 -2.81 0.61
CA GLY A 1015 -0.88 -2.50 0.91
C GLY A 1015 -0.52 -2.50 2.40
N LYS A 1016 -1.41 -2.98 3.28
CA LYS A 1016 -1.30 -2.86 4.74
C LYS A 1016 -0.90 -4.19 5.38
N ASP A 1017 -1.86 -5.09 5.64
CA ASP A 1017 -1.67 -6.25 6.53
C ASP A 1017 -0.82 -7.37 5.90
N ARG A 1018 -1.28 -7.95 4.78
CA ARG A 1018 -0.55 -9.03 4.07
C ARG A 1018 0.82 -8.57 3.56
N THR A 1019 0.89 -7.36 3.03
CA THR A 1019 2.16 -6.73 2.60
C THR A 1019 3.16 -6.62 3.75
N SER A 1020 2.70 -6.32 4.97
CA SER A 1020 3.59 -6.30 6.14
C SER A 1020 4.14 -7.69 6.47
N MET A 1021 3.33 -8.74 6.32
CA MET A 1021 3.77 -10.11 6.55
C MET A 1021 4.88 -10.50 5.56
N SER A 1022 4.76 -10.13 4.28
CA SER A 1022 5.79 -10.46 3.29
C SER A 1022 7.04 -9.60 3.42
N ALA A 1023 6.90 -8.28 3.58
CA ALA A 1023 8.05 -7.37 3.71
C ALA A 1023 8.95 -7.75 4.89
N THR A 1024 8.36 -8.03 6.06
CA THR A 1024 9.11 -8.47 7.24
C THR A 1024 9.73 -9.85 7.09
N LEU A 1025 9.07 -10.76 6.35
CA LEU A 1025 9.63 -12.08 6.07
C LEU A 1025 10.85 -11.98 5.15
N GLU A 1026 10.77 -11.19 4.07
CA GLU A 1026 11.89 -10.98 3.16
C GLU A 1026 13.09 -10.34 3.88
N GLN A 1027 12.84 -9.36 4.75
CA GLN A 1027 13.88 -8.74 5.59
C GLN A 1027 14.62 -9.79 6.44
N VAL A 1028 13.91 -10.64 7.18
CA VAL A 1028 14.53 -11.66 8.04
C VAL A 1028 15.21 -12.76 7.21
N GLN A 1029 14.65 -13.12 6.05
CA GLN A 1029 15.31 -14.04 5.11
C GLN A 1029 16.63 -13.47 4.58
N LEU A 1030 16.71 -12.16 4.31
CA LEU A 1030 17.96 -11.51 3.92
C LEU A 1030 18.97 -11.49 5.08
N LEU A 1031 18.53 -11.21 6.30
CA LEU A 1031 19.40 -11.28 7.48
C LEU A 1031 19.98 -12.69 7.67
N GLN A 1032 19.21 -13.73 7.42
CA GLN A 1032 19.67 -15.11 7.51
C GLN A 1032 20.61 -15.51 6.38
N ARG A 1033 20.23 -15.24 5.12
CA ARG A 1033 21.00 -15.68 3.94
C ARG A 1033 22.29 -14.88 3.75
N GLU A 1034 22.23 -13.56 3.88
CA GLU A 1034 23.34 -12.67 3.53
C GLU A 1034 24.17 -12.24 4.76
N HIS A 1035 23.57 -12.24 5.96
CA HIS A 1035 24.18 -11.63 7.16
C HIS A 1035 24.37 -12.59 8.33
N ASN A 1036 24.21 -13.90 8.12
CA ASN A 1036 24.48 -14.94 9.12
C ASN A 1036 23.66 -14.80 10.42
N LEU A 1037 22.40 -14.33 10.33
CA LEU A 1037 21.46 -14.40 11.45
C LEU A 1037 21.32 -15.85 11.92
N ALA A 1038 21.38 -16.07 13.23
CA ALA A 1038 21.32 -17.40 13.81
C ALA A 1038 19.95 -18.07 13.54
N PRO A 1039 19.90 -19.35 13.08
CA PRO A 1039 18.63 -20.00 12.70
C PRO A 1039 17.59 -20.06 13.81
N HIS A 1040 18.01 -20.19 15.06
CA HIS A 1040 17.09 -20.24 16.21
C HIS A 1040 16.46 -18.87 16.55
N VAL A 1041 17.08 -17.76 16.10
CA VAL A 1041 16.57 -16.39 16.30
C VAL A 1041 15.58 -15.99 15.21
N PHE A 1042 15.50 -16.72 14.08
CA PHE A 1042 14.69 -16.37 12.91
C PHE A 1042 13.24 -16.01 13.26
N MET A 1043 12.54 -16.90 13.99
CA MET A 1043 11.14 -16.67 14.35
C MET A 1043 10.99 -15.51 15.33
N GLN A 1044 11.91 -15.36 16.28
CA GLN A 1044 11.89 -14.25 17.23
C GLN A 1044 12.09 -12.91 16.52
N ALA A 1045 13.04 -12.83 15.59
CA ALA A 1045 13.26 -11.66 14.75
C ALA A 1045 11.99 -11.33 13.96
N LEU A 1046 11.43 -12.31 13.26
CA LEU A 1046 10.21 -12.13 12.47
C LEU A 1046 9.03 -11.61 13.29
N ASP A 1047 8.83 -12.16 14.49
CA ASP A 1047 7.79 -11.70 15.39
C ASP A 1047 8.07 -10.28 15.89
N CYS A 1048 9.31 -9.95 16.22
CA CYS A 1048 9.74 -8.63 16.67
C CYS A 1048 9.50 -7.54 15.60
N PHE A 1049 9.94 -7.78 14.34
CA PHE A 1049 9.65 -6.87 13.22
C PHE A 1049 8.14 -6.63 13.03
N ARG A 1050 7.31 -7.66 13.25
CA ARG A 1050 5.85 -7.54 13.09
C ARG A 1050 5.16 -6.89 14.29
N SER A 1051 5.69 -7.01 15.50
CA SER A 1051 5.08 -6.41 16.70
C SER A 1051 5.56 -4.97 16.95
N GLU A 1052 6.83 -4.70 16.67
CA GLU A 1052 7.53 -3.46 17.06
C GLU A 1052 8.09 -2.65 15.87
N GLY A 1053 8.07 -3.23 14.67
CA GLY A 1053 8.59 -2.59 13.45
C GLY A 1053 7.69 -1.51 12.86
N THR A 1054 8.19 -0.89 11.79
CA THR A 1054 7.57 0.30 11.16
C THR A 1054 6.19 0.00 10.57
N ARG A 1055 5.95 -1.25 10.18
CA ARG A 1055 4.68 -1.70 9.59
C ARG A 1055 3.48 -1.61 10.54
N ARG A 1056 3.72 -1.55 11.85
CA ARG A 1056 2.67 -1.29 12.86
C ARG A 1056 2.19 0.16 12.81
N GLU A 1057 3.09 1.10 12.56
CA GLU A 1057 2.72 2.50 12.32
C GLU A 1057 1.93 2.65 11.01
N ASN A 1058 2.20 1.82 10.00
CA ASN A 1058 1.36 1.80 8.80
C ASN A 1058 -0.11 1.47 9.12
N THR A 1059 -0.35 0.54 10.07
CA THR A 1059 -1.72 0.25 10.51
C THR A 1059 -2.36 1.43 11.21
N LEU A 1060 -1.60 2.14 12.07
CA LEU A 1060 -2.06 3.36 12.72
C LEU A 1060 -2.42 4.45 11.71
N LYS A 1061 -1.52 4.77 10.76
CA LYS A 1061 -1.77 5.80 9.74
C LYS A 1061 -2.97 5.48 8.84
N ASN A 1062 -3.32 4.20 8.66
CA ASN A 1062 -4.42 3.79 7.80
C ASN A 1062 -5.78 3.70 8.50
N VAL A 1063 -5.82 3.22 9.76
CA VAL A 1063 -7.08 2.91 10.47
C VAL A 1063 -7.14 3.45 11.90
N GLY A 1064 -6.16 4.22 12.35
CA GLY A 1064 -6.11 4.79 13.69
C GLY A 1064 -5.71 3.80 14.80
N VAL A 1065 -5.36 2.56 14.45
CA VAL A 1065 -4.99 1.52 15.43
C VAL A 1065 -3.75 0.76 14.97
N ARG A 1066 -2.80 0.55 15.89
CA ARG A 1066 -1.68 -0.38 15.73
C ARG A 1066 -2.17 -1.82 15.87
N LYS A 1067 -3.00 -2.31 14.93
CA LYS A 1067 -3.42 -3.72 14.85
C LYS A 1067 -3.60 -4.13 13.41
N TYR A 1068 -3.12 -5.32 13.07
CA TYR A 1068 -3.41 -5.95 11.79
C TYR A 1068 -4.87 -6.43 11.77
N ASN A 1069 -5.55 -6.21 10.65
CA ASN A 1069 -6.95 -6.58 10.51
C ASN A 1069 -7.09 -8.06 10.07
N PHE A 1070 -6.66 -8.96 10.95
CA PHE A 1070 -6.91 -10.40 10.84
C PHE A 1070 -7.69 -10.86 12.07
N ASN A 1071 -8.62 -11.79 11.89
CA ASN A 1071 -9.25 -12.49 13.01
C ASN A 1071 -8.55 -13.83 13.28
N SER A 1072 -8.75 -14.40 14.47
CA SER A 1072 -8.07 -15.64 14.90
C SER A 1072 -8.33 -16.85 13.99
N LEU A 1073 -9.49 -16.92 13.32
CA LEU A 1073 -9.81 -17.99 12.38
C LEU A 1073 -9.09 -17.79 11.04
N GLN A 1074 -9.05 -16.55 10.53
CA GLN A 1074 -8.31 -16.20 9.30
C GLN A 1074 -6.83 -16.55 9.44
N MET A 1075 -6.24 -16.33 10.63
CA MET A 1075 -4.86 -16.69 10.92
C MET A 1075 -4.53 -18.17 10.69
N LEU A 1076 -5.50 -19.08 10.88
CA LEU A 1076 -5.31 -20.51 10.62
C LEU A 1076 -5.14 -20.82 9.13
N SER A 1077 -5.75 -20.01 8.26
CA SER A 1077 -5.65 -20.16 6.81
C SER A 1077 -4.35 -19.63 6.22
N ILE A 1078 -3.66 -18.72 6.92
CA ILE A 1078 -2.41 -18.09 6.46
C ILE A 1078 -1.23 -19.05 6.66
N PRO A 1079 -0.29 -19.17 5.69
CA PRO A 1079 0.94 -19.96 5.84
C PRO A 1079 1.71 -19.57 7.09
N ARG A 1080 2.33 -20.54 7.78
CA ARG A 1080 2.96 -20.35 9.11
C ARG A 1080 3.90 -19.14 9.18
N LEU A 1081 4.79 -18.99 8.20
CA LEU A 1081 5.76 -17.88 8.17
C LEU A 1081 5.12 -16.52 7.87
N TYR A 1082 3.90 -16.47 7.35
CA TYR A 1082 3.16 -15.24 7.07
C TYR A 1082 2.20 -14.84 8.19
N ARG A 1083 2.21 -15.55 9.33
CA ARG A 1083 1.29 -15.25 10.44
C ARG A 1083 1.77 -14.08 11.30
N ALA A 1084 0.88 -13.13 11.56
CA ALA A 1084 1.09 -12.09 12.55
C ALA A 1084 1.20 -12.68 13.97
N PRO A 1085 2.07 -12.11 14.84
CA PRO A 1085 2.20 -12.54 16.23
C PRO A 1085 0.93 -12.31 17.05
N ARG A 1086 0.70 -13.12 18.07
CA ARG A 1086 -0.46 -12.97 18.97
C ARG A 1086 -0.47 -11.60 19.64
N GLY A 1087 -1.65 -10.99 19.75
CA GLY A 1087 -1.83 -9.64 20.33
C GLY A 1087 -1.63 -8.50 19.33
N THR A 1088 -1.06 -8.77 18.14
CA THR A 1088 -0.81 -7.75 17.11
C THR A 1088 -1.94 -7.62 16.09
N TYR A 1089 -2.92 -8.54 16.11
CA TYR A 1089 -4.05 -8.59 15.19
C TYR A 1089 -5.38 -8.69 15.94
N GLY A 1090 -6.47 -8.28 15.30
CA GLY A 1090 -7.84 -8.39 15.82
C GLY A 1090 -8.82 -7.50 15.06
N ASN A 1091 -10.12 -7.66 15.33
CA ASN A 1091 -11.13 -6.76 14.79
C ASN A 1091 -10.93 -5.36 15.40
N THR A 1092 -10.72 -4.37 14.53
CA THR A 1092 -10.75 -2.94 14.85
C THR A 1092 -12.16 -2.39 14.75
#